data_AF-A0A3D6D3A2-F1
#
_entry.id   AF-A0A3D6D3A2-F1
#
_cell.length_a   1.000
_cell.length_b   1.000
_cell.length_c   1.000
_cell.angle_alpha   90.00
_cell.angle_beta   90.00
_cell.angle_gamma   90.00
#
_symmetry.space_group_name_H-M   'P 1'
#
loop_
_entity.id
_entity.type
_entity.pdbx_description
1 polymer ?
#
loop_
_entity_poly.entity_id
_entity_poly.type
_entity_poly.pdbx_seq_one_letter_code
_entity_poly.pdbx_strand_id
1 'polypeptide(L)'
;QLIPSLGKKNLAEYSHRQFAALNCVACHQRDSVPSLRDQLSEEVAHLSKSITVDSEEESAGQAPQTIPALDHLGSKLKTHWLTTLLEGTVPEKTRPWLKARMPAWPSRAKNMATGFAHAAGISADPEMTNPGSNETIGIGETLVGIQGFSCNACHAIGDQAALAVFEGAGPNLKLTPGRLRNEFYHQWMHFPQRITPMSIMPRFAENNISPLKQYFDGNAGKQFTAIHDYLFKLASDVPPGMQSGLIGEYYKISGNRDRFIRRLNRATPFFLRIDPEIDFPNTSDGFYGTKLNDQFLVRWHGSLKIPSDGTYRFHLSSDDGSRLSIDGKSILDFLGPHSFGEKSAEIKLKKGNHELELLYEEIGGGQGCQLAWTPPGKEKQIISSAHFLHAKKAFSSVRWNRATWEDTAEKEKPIAREIVRTAESIPAKYGSLIGTAARIGSDARGDNVSFRSHVVKLDKEGNAGIVFDTDTMRVSGAWLNGGLRLEGLPFTGGHGAFPSLRERALFSTGSTPGWADASGNFEDPRRGAYPPLGHLPKDWTHYKGLYRHGDSVVFHYTVGATKVLEYPSLVQNKDEKIISRLLEIAPHTNAKTIALADAGDQASQVDPMTLQLGTTRVRLNTPLAGATLEIKDGQARLTLPPAQRTYQVEILFWSGDQPLSSMASRKPTPLWKLLNGGPVRWPEVVITKGELAEEDVDEPYVLDRITLPYDNPWGLSVRVGGFDFFSDNTSAALCTWDGDVWIVKGISDRLEQLEWKRFASGIHEPLGLKIVDDIIYTVSDDQITRYHDLNEDGEADYYENFNNDWELTSGFHAFLFDLHTDPEGNFVFAFGSPVRGGGRSFERMSAHHGSLLKVSKDGSNLTKYASGLRAPNGIGVSPTGQITTGDNEGTFVPRCPINWVSENDFLGVVDSYENREQLKTTATVKERRMGREPYLEPSEEPRPLAWLPKGVDNSGGGQGWVTTSKWGPFEGEMLHGSYGQSSLYLVLKERIGDQMQGGVVKFPLRPTSSVMRLRFNERDGQLYISGLKGWQSNAGRDGGFDRVRYTGKPVAMPSGLNVTSRGLRLKFTQPLDRPTANDAGSFSLRGSDLLWNQEYGTKEYLLGQRELPVNERKTGWSAFKISKAELQPDGQTVELTIDDWQRAHMLELNIDLKTVQGQLIRTKINHTVHVIP
;
A
#
# COMPACT_ATOMS: atom_id res chain seq x y z
N GLN A 1 12.50 6.17 -46.06
CA GLN A 1 12.25 4.74 -45.78
C GLN A 1 11.18 4.66 -44.72
N LEU A 2 10.00 4.10 -45.04
CA LEU A 2 8.95 3.82 -44.06
C LEU A 2 9.39 2.63 -43.18
N ILE A 3 9.26 2.76 -41.86
CA ILE A 3 9.64 1.73 -40.88
C ILE A 3 8.77 0.47 -41.14
N PRO A 4 9.35 -0.73 -41.27
CA PRO A 4 8.61 -1.99 -41.52
C PRO A 4 7.51 -2.30 -40.48
N SER A 5 7.56 -1.70 -39.28
CA SER A 5 6.50 -1.82 -38.27
C SER A 5 5.17 -1.19 -38.71
N LEU A 6 5.19 -0.23 -39.63
CA LEU A 6 3.97 0.40 -40.18
C LEU A 6 3.19 -0.53 -41.14
N GLY A 7 3.78 -1.65 -41.57
CA GLY A 7 3.14 -2.64 -42.45
C GLY A 7 2.42 -3.77 -41.71
N LYS A 8 2.59 -3.93 -40.39
CA LYS A 8 1.96 -5.00 -39.61
C LYS A 8 0.82 -4.45 -38.75
N LYS A 9 -0.37 -5.04 -38.84
CA LYS A 9 -1.51 -4.69 -37.99
C LYS A 9 -1.27 -5.18 -36.55
N ASN A 10 -0.72 -4.33 -35.69
CA ASN A 10 -0.66 -4.57 -34.25
C ASN A 10 -1.91 -3.96 -33.58
N LEU A 11 -2.79 -4.82 -33.04
CA LEU A 11 -4.04 -4.38 -32.40
C LEU A 11 -3.81 -3.67 -31.06
N ALA A 12 -2.73 -3.98 -30.33
CA ALA A 12 -2.38 -3.26 -29.09
C ALA A 12 -1.92 -1.82 -29.40
N GLU A 13 -1.09 -1.64 -30.43
CA GLU A 13 -0.73 -0.29 -30.91
C GLU A 13 -1.93 0.44 -31.52
N TYR A 14 -2.84 -0.27 -32.19
CA TYR A 14 -4.10 0.31 -32.67
C TYR A 14 -4.93 0.84 -31.50
N SER A 15 -5.16 0.04 -30.45
CA SER A 15 -5.98 0.47 -29.31
C SER A 15 -5.34 1.62 -28.54
N HIS A 16 -4.01 1.64 -28.39
CA HIS A 16 -3.29 2.77 -27.80
C HIS A 16 -3.46 4.05 -28.63
N ARG A 17 -3.30 3.98 -29.96
CA ARG A 17 -3.56 5.12 -30.86
C ARG A 17 -5.01 5.57 -30.83
N GLN A 18 -5.97 4.66 -30.79
CA GLN A 18 -7.39 5.02 -30.70
C GLN A 18 -7.73 5.66 -29.35
N PHE A 19 -7.16 5.17 -28.25
CA PHE A 19 -7.32 5.77 -26.93
C PHE A 19 -6.86 7.24 -26.91
N ALA A 20 -5.70 7.53 -27.51
CA ALA A 20 -5.21 8.88 -27.67
C ALA A 20 -6.07 9.71 -28.65
N ALA A 21 -6.40 9.17 -29.83
CA ALA A 21 -7.16 9.88 -30.86
C ALA A 21 -8.60 10.21 -30.45
N LEU A 22 -9.21 9.40 -29.57
CA LEU A 22 -10.54 9.63 -29.01
C LEU A 22 -10.51 10.48 -27.74
N ASN A 23 -9.32 10.96 -27.34
CA ASN A 23 -9.08 11.75 -26.15
C ASN A 23 -9.69 11.12 -24.89
N CYS A 24 -9.51 9.81 -24.70
CA CYS A 24 -10.08 9.10 -23.56
C CYS A 24 -9.55 9.64 -22.21
N VAL A 25 -8.34 10.22 -22.20
CA VAL A 25 -7.74 10.92 -21.05
C VAL A 25 -8.51 12.18 -20.63
N ALA A 26 -9.43 12.68 -21.45
CA ALA A 26 -10.32 13.76 -21.04
C ALA A 26 -11.17 13.39 -19.82
N CYS A 27 -11.47 12.11 -19.62
CA CYS A 27 -12.33 11.63 -18.53
C CYS A 27 -11.71 10.51 -17.70
N HIS A 28 -10.76 9.76 -18.25
CA HIS A 28 -10.22 8.55 -17.61
C HIS A 28 -8.72 8.66 -17.39
N GLN A 29 -8.25 8.34 -16.20
CA GLN A 29 -6.85 8.04 -15.96
C GLN A 29 -6.46 6.69 -16.60
N ARG A 30 -5.23 6.59 -17.11
CA ARG A 30 -4.64 5.32 -17.56
C ARG A 30 -3.12 5.40 -17.65
N ASP A 31 -2.43 4.34 -17.23
CA ASP A 31 -0.98 4.15 -17.35
C ASP A 31 -0.20 5.34 -16.76
N SER A 32 -0.64 5.80 -15.58
CA SER A 32 -0.14 6.99 -14.86
C SER A 32 -0.39 8.35 -15.53
N VAL A 33 -1.13 8.39 -16.65
CA VAL A 33 -1.59 9.65 -17.25
C VAL A 33 -2.91 10.07 -16.58
N PRO A 34 -2.95 11.22 -15.88
CA PRO A 34 -4.14 11.67 -15.17
C PRO A 34 -5.28 12.08 -16.12
N SER A 35 -6.50 12.06 -15.59
CA SER A 35 -7.70 12.56 -16.27
C SER A 35 -7.69 14.09 -16.33
N LEU A 36 -7.86 14.68 -17.52
CA LEU A 36 -8.00 16.13 -17.66
C LEU A 36 -9.22 16.67 -16.91
N ARG A 37 -10.30 15.88 -16.82
CA ARG A 37 -11.48 16.26 -16.04
C ARG A 37 -11.17 16.31 -14.55
N ASP A 38 -10.37 15.38 -14.04
CA ASP A 38 -10.03 15.37 -12.61
C ASP A 38 -9.10 16.56 -12.30
N GLN A 39 -8.11 16.81 -13.17
CA GLN A 39 -7.27 18.00 -13.11
C GLN A 39 -8.09 19.29 -13.18
N LEU A 40 -9.02 19.40 -14.14
CA LEU A 40 -9.88 20.57 -14.27
C LEU A 40 -10.85 20.70 -13.09
N SER A 41 -11.39 19.59 -12.57
CA SER A 41 -12.27 19.60 -11.39
C SER A 41 -11.51 20.10 -10.16
N GLU A 42 -10.23 19.73 -10.00
CA GLU A 42 -9.34 20.29 -8.99
C GLU A 42 -9.06 21.77 -9.24
N GLU A 43 -8.74 22.15 -10.49
CA GLU A 43 -8.46 23.53 -10.87
C GLU A 43 -9.66 24.45 -10.63
N VAL A 44 -10.89 24.03 -10.98
CA VAL A 44 -12.12 24.84 -10.87
C VAL A 44 -12.92 24.60 -9.60
N ALA A 45 -12.44 23.76 -8.67
CA ALA A 45 -13.11 23.51 -7.39
C ALA A 45 -13.34 24.82 -6.59
N HIS A 46 -12.54 25.86 -6.85
CA HIS A 46 -12.72 27.19 -6.25
C HIS A 46 -13.92 27.98 -6.84
N LEU A 47 -14.38 27.65 -8.05
CA LEU A 47 -15.50 28.30 -8.75
C LEU A 47 -16.87 27.72 -8.38
N SER A 48 -16.93 26.49 -7.85
CA SER A 48 -18.20 25.84 -7.47
C SER A 48 -18.89 26.49 -6.26
N LYS A 49 -18.27 27.50 -5.64
CA LYS A 49 -18.87 28.34 -4.58
C LYS A 49 -19.82 29.41 -5.10
N SER A 50 -19.85 29.70 -6.41
CA SER A 50 -20.59 30.86 -6.96
C SER A 50 -21.79 30.53 -7.85
N ILE A 51 -22.19 29.26 -7.98
CA ILE A 51 -23.42 28.90 -8.70
C ILE A 51 -24.35 28.14 -7.75
N THR A 52 -25.27 28.87 -7.12
CA THR A 52 -26.52 28.31 -6.61
C THR A 52 -27.33 27.83 -7.81
N VAL A 53 -27.14 26.56 -8.20
CA VAL A 53 -28.14 25.87 -9.02
C VAL A 53 -29.22 25.44 -8.04
N ASP A 54 -30.34 26.17 -8.06
CA ASP A 54 -31.60 25.70 -7.47
C ASP A 54 -31.97 24.37 -8.12
N SER A 55 -31.66 23.27 -7.43
CA SER A 55 -32.36 22.01 -7.65
C SER A 55 -32.42 21.28 -6.32
N GLU A 56 -33.62 21.25 -5.75
CA GLU A 56 -34.01 20.49 -4.55
C GLU A 56 -33.88 18.96 -4.74
N GLU A 57 -33.10 18.46 -5.73
CA GLU A 57 -32.92 17.04 -6.05
C GLU A 57 -31.49 16.50 -5.91
N GLU A 58 -30.45 17.32 -5.69
CA GLU A 58 -29.11 16.80 -5.31
C GLU A 58 -28.95 16.77 -3.78
N SER A 59 -29.73 15.85 -3.22
CA SER A 59 -29.81 15.45 -1.83
C SER A 59 -28.49 14.93 -1.25
N ALA A 60 -28.29 15.22 0.04
CA ALA A 60 -27.37 14.50 0.91
C ALA A 60 -27.48 12.98 0.66
N GLY A 61 -26.35 12.33 0.37
CA GLY A 61 -26.28 10.88 0.14
C GLY A 61 -26.02 10.42 -1.29
N GLN A 62 -25.73 11.31 -2.25
CA GLN A 62 -25.26 10.87 -3.57
C GLN A 62 -23.77 10.49 -3.57
N ALA A 63 -23.49 9.30 -4.11
CA ALA A 63 -22.16 8.77 -4.41
C ALA A 63 -21.29 9.78 -5.18
N PRO A 64 -19.97 9.89 -4.88
CA PRO A 64 -19.03 10.58 -5.75
C PRO A 64 -19.18 10.07 -7.20
N GLN A 65 -19.34 10.96 -8.17
CA GLN A 65 -19.41 10.61 -9.61
C GLN A 65 -18.02 10.25 -10.16
N THR A 66 -17.26 9.41 -9.43
CA THR A 66 -15.89 9.04 -9.77
C THR A 66 -15.87 8.17 -11.00
N ILE A 67 -15.19 8.65 -12.05
CA ILE A 67 -14.98 7.92 -13.28
C ILE A 67 -13.85 6.91 -13.06
N PRO A 68 -14.02 5.62 -13.43
CA PRO A 68 -12.99 4.62 -13.18
C PRO A 68 -11.77 4.79 -14.09
N ALA A 69 -10.59 4.52 -13.54
CA ALA A 69 -9.35 4.40 -14.31
C ALA A 69 -9.38 3.17 -15.23
N LEU A 70 -8.63 3.22 -16.33
CA LEU A 70 -8.66 2.23 -17.41
C LEU A 70 -7.39 1.38 -17.51
N ASP A 71 -6.50 1.43 -16.51
CA ASP A 71 -5.20 0.72 -16.47
C ASP A 71 -5.38 -0.80 -16.68
N HIS A 72 -6.37 -1.38 -16.01
CA HIS A 72 -6.60 -2.82 -16.03
C HIS A 72 -7.61 -3.28 -17.07
N LEU A 73 -8.09 -2.40 -17.97
CA LEU A 73 -9.27 -2.65 -18.81
C LEU A 73 -9.20 -3.97 -19.59
N GLY A 74 -8.06 -4.25 -20.24
CA GLY A 74 -7.82 -5.48 -20.98
C GLY A 74 -7.64 -6.73 -20.13
N SER A 75 -7.04 -6.57 -18.94
CA SER A 75 -6.87 -7.66 -17.96
C SER A 75 -8.13 -7.99 -17.17
N LYS A 76 -9.04 -7.02 -17.07
CA LYS A 76 -10.23 -7.06 -16.20
C LYS A 76 -11.45 -7.60 -16.91
N LEU A 77 -11.76 -7.06 -18.09
CA LEU A 77 -12.99 -7.34 -18.80
C LEU A 77 -12.77 -8.43 -19.85
N LYS A 78 -13.72 -9.36 -19.96
CA LYS A 78 -13.76 -10.29 -21.09
C LYS A 78 -13.88 -9.50 -22.39
N THR A 79 -13.17 -9.90 -23.43
CA THR A 79 -13.05 -9.13 -24.68
C THR A 79 -14.41 -8.79 -25.28
N HIS A 80 -15.34 -9.75 -25.33
CA HIS A 80 -16.68 -9.52 -25.86
C HIS A 80 -17.48 -8.50 -25.03
N TRP A 81 -17.36 -8.51 -23.70
CA TRP A 81 -18.01 -7.53 -22.83
C TRP A 81 -17.42 -6.13 -23.03
N LEU A 82 -16.10 -6.04 -23.20
CA LEU A 82 -15.44 -4.79 -23.51
C LEU A 82 -15.84 -4.24 -24.88
N THR A 83 -16.04 -5.11 -25.87
CA THR A 83 -16.59 -4.74 -27.18
C THR A 83 -17.98 -4.11 -27.01
N THR A 84 -18.92 -4.75 -26.31
CA THR A 84 -20.27 -4.17 -26.10
C THR A 84 -20.25 -2.89 -25.26
N LEU A 85 -19.30 -2.75 -24.33
CA LEU A 85 -19.07 -1.51 -23.60
C LEU A 85 -18.65 -0.36 -24.52
N LEU A 86 -17.71 -0.61 -25.43
CA LEU A 86 -17.24 0.38 -26.39
C LEU A 86 -18.26 0.64 -27.51
N GLU A 87 -19.11 -0.32 -27.85
CA GLU A 87 -20.23 -0.15 -28.77
C GLU A 87 -21.41 0.62 -28.15
N GLY A 88 -21.45 0.74 -26.83
CA GLY A 88 -22.60 1.30 -26.11
C GLY A 88 -23.81 0.36 -26.06
N THR A 89 -23.62 -0.94 -26.28
CA THR A 89 -24.67 -1.97 -26.39
C THR A 89 -24.74 -2.88 -25.16
N VAL A 90 -24.11 -2.51 -24.04
CA VAL A 90 -24.14 -3.29 -22.79
C VAL A 90 -25.58 -3.51 -22.35
N PRO A 91 -26.01 -4.76 -22.09
CA PRO A 91 -27.40 -5.10 -21.82
C PRO A 91 -27.92 -4.54 -20.49
N GLU A 92 -27.04 -4.25 -19.52
CA GLU A 92 -27.41 -3.71 -18.21
C GLU A 92 -26.40 -2.66 -17.73
N LYS A 93 -26.88 -1.59 -17.09
CA LYS A 93 -26.00 -0.56 -16.50
C LYS A 93 -25.29 -1.11 -15.27
N THR A 94 -23.95 -1.23 -15.36
CA THR A 94 -23.11 -1.74 -14.26
C THR A 94 -23.14 -0.89 -12.99
N ARG A 95 -23.43 0.41 -13.08
CA ARG A 95 -23.62 1.34 -11.96
C ARG A 95 -24.82 2.24 -12.26
N PRO A 96 -26.04 1.84 -11.87
CA PRO A 96 -27.26 2.58 -12.23
C PRO A 96 -27.28 4.04 -11.76
N TRP A 97 -26.60 4.35 -10.66
CA TRP A 97 -26.47 5.70 -10.07
C TRP A 97 -25.41 6.59 -10.75
N LEU A 98 -24.55 6.05 -11.62
CA LEU A 98 -23.56 6.86 -12.33
C LEU A 98 -24.24 7.58 -13.49
N LYS A 99 -24.32 8.91 -13.40
CA LYS A 99 -24.95 9.78 -14.41
C LYS A 99 -24.02 9.99 -15.62
N ALA A 100 -22.71 10.01 -15.40
CA ALA A 100 -21.70 10.15 -16.46
C ALA A 100 -21.84 9.06 -17.54
N ARG A 101 -21.64 9.45 -18.82
CA ARG A 101 -21.72 8.56 -19.98
C ARG A 101 -20.45 8.72 -20.83
N MET A 102 -19.88 7.59 -21.21
CA MET A 102 -18.79 7.53 -22.20
C MET A 102 -19.40 7.46 -23.61
N PRO A 103 -18.82 8.11 -24.63
CA PRO A 103 -19.25 7.94 -26.02
C PRO A 103 -19.09 6.49 -26.49
N ALA A 104 -19.85 6.11 -27.52
CA ALA A 104 -19.77 4.81 -28.15
C ALA A 104 -19.03 4.88 -29.50
N TRP A 105 -18.25 3.85 -29.81
CA TRP A 105 -17.45 3.74 -31.03
C TRP A 105 -17.61 2.36 -31.70
N PRO A 106 -18.80 2.03 -32.25
CA PRO A 106 -19.07 0.69 -32.79
C PRO A 106 -18.06 0.22 -33.85
N SER A 107 -17.65 1.12 -34.76
CA SER A 107 -16.68 0.81 -35.81
C SER A 107 -15.26 0.51 -35.31
N ARG A 108 -14.94 0.87 -34.06
CA ARG A 108 -13.60 0.70 -33.46
C ARG A 108 -13.60 -0.33 -32.32
N ALA A 109 -14.77 -0.69 -31.80
CA ALA A 109 -14.95 -1.45 -30.57
C ALA A 109 -14.23 -2.80 -30.56
N LYS A 110 -14.46 -3.66 -31.58
CA LYS A 110 -13.81 -5.00 -31.65
C LYS A 110 -12.28 -4.88 -31.60
N ASN A 111 -11.70 -4.04 -32.46
CA ASN A 111 -10.25 -3.88 -32.55
C ASN A 111 -9.65 -3.19 -31.31
N MET A 112 -10.38 -2.25 -30.69
CA MET A 112 -9.95 -1.64 -29.43
C MET A 112 -10.00 -2.63 -28.27
N ALA A 113 -11.07 -3.41 -28.14
CA ALA A 113 -11.24 -4.42 -27.09
C ALA A 113 -10.18 -5.52 -27.19
N THR A 114 -9.99 -6.10 -28.39
CA THR A 114 -8.92 -7.06 -28.68
C THR A 114 -7.54 -6.45 -28.41
N GLY A 115 -7.31 -5.21 -28.85
CA GLY A 115 -6.06 -4.52 -28.61
C GLY A 115 -5.76 -4.27 -27.14
N PHE A 116 -6.76 -3.93 -26.31
CA PHE A 116 -6.57 -3.79 -24.87
C PHE A 116 -6.26 -5.15 -24.21
N ALA A 117 -6.93 -6.23 -24.62
CA ALA A 117 -6.59 -7.58 -24.14
C ALA A 117 -5.13 -7.95 -24.48
N HIS A 118 -4.72 -7.73 -25.74
CA HIS A 118 -3.36 -8.00 -26.19
C HIS A 118 -2.31 -7.15 -25.48
N ALA A 119 -2.60 -5.87 -25.23
CA ALA A 119 -1.73 -4.98 -24.47
C ALA A 119 -1.52 -5.47 -23.02
N ALA A 120 -2.51 -6.16 -22.46
CA ALA A 120 -2.42 -6.80 -21.15
C ALA A 120 -1.81 -8.23 -21.20
N GLY A 121 -1.35 -8.69 -22.36
CA GLY A 121 -0.83 -10.04 -22.54
C GLY A 121 -1.88 -11.15 -22.46
N ILE A 122 -3.17 -10.84 -22.67
CA ILE A 122 -4.28 -11.79 -22.56
C ILE A 122 -4.87 -12.11 -23.93
N SER A 123 -5.23 -13.38 -24.14
CA SER A 123 -5.95 -13.78 -25.35
C SER A 123 -7.31 -13.07 -25.47
N ALA A 124 -7.63 -12.66 -26.69
CA ALA A 124 -8.93 -12.15 -27.02
C ALA A 124 -10.02 -13.24 -27.04
N ASP A 125 -9.61 -14.51 -27.07
CA ASP A 125 -10.50 -15.67 -27.18
C ASP A 125 -11.48 -15.77 -26.01
N PRO A 126 -12.68 -16.35 -26.24
CA PRO A 126 -13.64 -16.59 -25.18
C PRO A 126 -13.07 -17.55 -24.11
N GLU A 127 -13.02 -17.10 -22.85
CA GLU A 127 -12.72 -17.97 -21.71
C GLU A 127 -13.85 -18.99 -21.52
N MET A 128 -13.54 -20.28 -21.67
CA MET A 128 -14.44 -21.36 -21.27
C MET A 128 -14.45 -21.49 -19.75
N THR A 129 -15.63 -21.38 -19.16
CA THR A 129 -15.84 -21.50 -17.71
C THR A 129 -16.87 -22.59 -17.47
N ASN A 130 -16.48 -23.63 -16.73
CA ASN A 130 -17.35 -24.73 -16.38
C ASN A 130 -18.05 -24.43 -15.06
N PRO A 131 -19.38 -24.62 -14.95
CA PRO A 131 -20.05 -24.50 -13.67
C PRO A 131 -19.55 -25.60 -12.71
N GLY A 132 -19.31 -25.22 -11.45
CA GLY A 132 -19.01 -26.16 -10.37
C GLY A 132 -20.15 -27.14 -10.03
N SER A 133 -19.95 -27.97 -9.00
CA SER A 133 -20.94 -28.95 -8.57
C SER A 133 -22.12 -28.27 -7.85
N ASN A 134 -23.25 -28.97 -7.72
CA ASN A 134 -24.40 -28.43 -6.96
C ASN A 134 -24.03 -28.11 -5.49
N GLU A 135 -23.07 -28.85 -4.93
CA GLU A 135 -22.55 -28.64 -3.58
C GLU A 135 -21.72 -27.35 -3.49
N THR A 136 -20.77 -27.12 -4.42
CA THR A 136 -19.96 -25.88 -4.41
C THR A 136 -20.81 -24.66 -4.68
N ILE A 137 -21.83 -24.78 -5.53
CA ILE A 137 -22.80 -23.73 -5.80
C ILE A 137 -23.61 -23.38 -4.54
N GLY A 138 -24.10 -24.37 -3.78
CA GLY A 138 -24.83 -24.12 -2.54
C GLY A 138 -23.97 -23.45 -1.46
N ILE A 139 -22.68 -23.82 -1.39
CA ILE A 139 -21.71 -23.14 -0.53
C ILE A 139 -21.50 -21.70 -1.00
N GLY A 140 -21.33 -21.48 -2.31
CA GLY A 140 -21.19 -20.15 -2.90
C GLY A 140 -22.36 -19.23 -2.61
N GLU A 141 -23.59 -19.74 -2.71
CA GLU A 141 -24.82 -19.03 -2.34
C GLU A 141 -24.79 -18.56 -0.88
N THR A 142 -24.41 -19.45 0.02
CA THR A 142 -24.29 -19.13 1.45
C THR A 142 -23.19 -18.10 1.72
N LEU A 143 -22.04 -18.24 1.06
CA LEU A 143 -20.90 -17.34 1.19
C LEU A 143 -21.18 -15.91 0.69
N VAL A 144 -22.07 -15.74 -0.28
CA VAL A 144 -22.48 -14.41 -0.79
C VAL A 144 -23.46 -13.71 0.17
N GLY A 145 -24.23 -14.48 0.94
CA GLY A 145 -25.24 -13.96 1.88
C GLY A 145 -24.67 -13.43 3.20
N ILE A 146 -25.58 -12.98 4.08
CA ILE A 146 -25.28 -12.36 5.39
C ILE A 146 -24.50 -13.30 6.32
N GLN A 147 -24.70 -14.61 6.18
CA GLN A 147 -24.02 -15.64 6.97
C GLN A 147 -22.59 -15.94 6.47
N GLY A 148 -22.23 -15.42 5.30
CA GLY A 148 -20.91 -15.54 4.69
C GLY A 148 -20.14 -14.23 4.72
N PHE A 149 -19.68 -13.78 3.55
CA PHE A 149 -18.97 -12.52 3.38
C PHE A 149 -19.90 -11.29 3.28
N SER A 150 -21.21 -11.50 3.35
CA SER A 150 -22.23 -10.44 3.33
C SER A 150 -22.12 -9.52 2.10
N CYS A 151 -21.81 -10.10 0.94
CA CYS A 151 -21.67 -9.37 -0.33
C CYS A 151 -22.96 -8.61 -0.70
N ASN A 152 -24.11 -9.12 -0.28
CA ASN A 152 -25.43 -8.50 -0.45
C ASN A 152 -25.64 -7.19 0.33
N ALA A 153 -24.75 -6.85 1.27
CA ALA A 153 -24.79 -5.55 1.93
C ALA A 153 -24.57 -4.41 0.93
N CYS A 154 -23.61 -4.58 0.01
CA CYS A 154 -23.20 -3.54 -0.93
C CYS A 154 -23.58 -3.83 -2.39
N HIS A 155 -23.81 -5.09 -2.77
CA HIS A 155 -24.14 -5.48 -4.14
C HIS A 155 -25.54 -6.08 -4.28
N ALA A 156 -26.19 -5.77 -5.40
CA ALA A 156 -27.35 -6.54 -5.84
C ALA A 156 -26.91 -7.95 -6.30
N ILE A 157 -27.78 -8.94 -6.11
CA ILE A 157 -27.54 -10.33 -6.49
C ILE A 157 -28.75 -10.84 -7.27
N GLY A 158 -28.61 -10.90 -8.59
CA GLY A 158 -29.74 -11.23 -9.46
C GLY A 158 -30.84 -10.18 -9.34
N ASP A 159 -32.04 -10.60 -8.97
CA ASP A 159 -33.20 -9.71 -8.81
C ASP A 159 -33.30 -9.10 -7.40
N GLN A 160 -32.40 -9.46 -6.48
CA GLN A 160 -32.37 -8.92 -5.12
C GLN A 160 -31.51 -7.66 -5.05
N ALA A 161 -32.07 -6.57 -4.53
CA ALA A 161 -31.35 -5.31 -4.29
C ALA A 161 -30.33 -5.42 -3.14
N ALA A 162 -29.33 -4.54 -3.14
CA ALA A 162 -28.36 -4.41 -2.04
C ALA A 162 -29.04 -3.91 -0.75
N LEU A 163 -28.60 -4.39 0.41
CA LEU A 163 -29.27 -4.14 1.70
C LEU A 163 -28.92 -2.80 2.36
N ALA A 164 -27.69 -2.30 2.20
CA ALA A 164 -27.20 -1.11 2.91
C ALA A 164 -26.25 -0.29 2.03
N VAL A 165 -26.81 0.72 1.35
CA VAL A 165 -26.09 1.54 0.36
C VAL A 165 -25.95 2.97 0.87
N PHE A 166 -24.75 3.36 1.31
CA PHE A 166 -24.47 4.70 1.84
C PHE A 166 -23.85 5.66 0.81
N GLU A 167 -23.11 5.13 -0.18
CA GLU A 167 -22.37 5.91 -1.18
C GLU A 167 -22.55 5.37 -2.62
N GLY A 168 -23.65 4.65 -2.89
CA GLY A 168 -23.97 4.06 -4.20
C GLY A 168 -23.72 2.54 -4.29
N ALA A 169 -24.67 1.81 -4.88
CA ALA A 169 -24.65 0.34 -4.91
C ALA A 169 -23.52 -0.19 -5.81
N GLY A 170 -22.83 -1.24 -5.37
CA GLY A 170 -21.88 -1.97 -6.21
C GLY A 170 -22.56 -2.63 -7.42
N PRO A 171 -21.80 -3.06 -8.45
CA PRO A 171 -22.37 -3.75 -9.60
C PRO A 171 -23.16 -4.99 -9.20
N ASN A 172 -24.24 -5.30 -9.93
CA ASN A 172 -24.98 -6.55 -9.75
C ASN A 172 -24.03 -7.74 -9.97
N LEU A 173 -23.92 -8.62 -8.97
CA LEU A 173 -22.97 -9.73 -9.01
C LEU A 173 -23.32 -10.77 -10.08
N LYS A 174 -24.58 -10.83 -10.55
CA LYS A 174 -25.00 -11.65 -11.70
C LYS A 174 -24.20 -11.34 -12.97
N LEU A 175 -23.67 -10.13 -13.12
CA LEU A 175 -22.88 -9.76 -14.29
C LEU A 175 -21.45 -10.33 -14.27
N THR A 176 -20.96 -10.75 -13.11
CA THR A 176 -19.56 -11.16 -12.91
C THR A 176 -19.07 -12.20 -13.93
N PRO A 177 -19.79 -13.32 -14.17
CA PRO A 177 -19.36 -14.37 -15.10
C PRO A 177 -19.22 -13.94 -16.56
N GLY A 178 -20.10 -13.04 -17.01
CA GLY A 178 -20.07 -12.49 -18.38
C GLY A 178 -19.10 -11.31 -18.52
N ARG A 179 -18.80 -10.62 -17.41
CA ARG A 179 -18.06 -9.36 -17.42
C ARG A 179 -16.58 -9.51 -17.09
N LEU A 180 -16.24 -10.22 -16.01
CA LEU A 180 -14.88 -10.29 -15.49
C LEU A 180 -14.17 -11.54 -16.00
N ARG A 181 -12.86 -11.41 -16.24
CA ARG A 181 -11.98 -12.57 -16.47
C ARG A 181 -11.78 -13.34 -15.17
N ASN A 182 -11.64 -14.67 -15.25
CA ASN A 182 -11.54 -15.52 -14.06
C ASN A 182 -10.34 -15.13 -13.18
N GLU A 183 -9.17 -14.93 -13.78
CA GLU A 183 -7.95 -14.54 -13.07
C GLU A 183 -8.11 -13.18 -12.38
N PHE A 184 -8.68 -12.18 -13.07
CA PHE A 184 -8.94 -10.89 -12.48
C PHE A 184 -9.95 -10.97 -11.33
N TYR A 185 -11.00 -11.78 -11.48
CA TYR A 185 -11.97 -12.02 -10.41
C TYR A 185 -11.26 -12.56 -9.16
N HIS A 186 -10.40 -13.57 -9.30
CA HIS A 186 -9.65 -14.13 -8.17
C HIS A 186 -8.69 -13.09 -7.56
N GLN A 187 -7.94 -12.35 -8.38
CA GLN A 187 -7.06 -11.28 -7.89
C GLN A 187 -7.85 -10.20 -7.12
N TRP A 188 -9.02 -9.82 -7.65
CA TRP A 188 -9.90 -8.83 -7.04
C TRP A 188 -10.51 -9.33 -5.73
N MET A 189 -10.97 -10.58 -5.66
CA MET A 189 -11.50 -11.18 -4.43
C MET A 189 -10.41 -11.38 -3.35
N HIS A 190 -9.18 -11.69 -3.77
CA HIS A 190 -8.05 -11.83 -2.85
C HIS A 190 -7.57 -10.49 -2.30
N PHE A 191 -7.47 -9.46 -3.13
CA PHE A 191 -6.96 -8.15 -2.68
C PHE A 191 -7.42 -7.00 -3.59
N PRO A 192 -8.63 -6.47 -3.39
CA PRO A 192 -9.19 -5.45 -4.27
C PRO A 192 -8.43 -4.11 -4.19
N GLN A 193 -7.91 -3.74 -3.02
CA GLN A 193 -7.14 -2.49 -2.84
C GLN A 193 -5.81 -2.48 -3.60
N ARG A 194 -5.26 -3.66 -3.96
CA ARG A 194 -4.07 -3.74 -4.84
C ARG A 194 -4.34 -3.20 -6.24
N ILE A 195 -5.57 -3.36 -6.71
CA ILE A 195 -6.00 -2.97 -8.06
C ILE A 195 -6.64 -1.57 -8.03
N THR A 196 -7.36 -1.25 -6.96
CA THR A 196 -7.99 0.07 -6.79
C THR A 196 -7.83 0.49 -5.33
N PRO A 197 -6.81 1.32 -5.01
CA PRO A 197 -6.45 1.66 -3.62
C PRO A 197 -7.59 2.22 -2.79
N MET A 198 -8.49 2.99 -3.40
CA MET A 198 -9.66 3.59 -2.76
C MET A 198 -10.90 2.67 -2.72
N SER A 199 -10.78 1.38 -3.07
CA SER A 199 -11.91 0.45 -3.08
C SER A 199 -12.39 0.14 -1.66
N ILE A 200 -13.68 0.35 -1.42
CA ILE A 200 -14.36 -0.02 -0.17
C ILE A 200 -14.60 -1.53 -0.02
N MET A 201 -14.40 -2.32 -1.07
CA MET A 201 -14.62 -3.77 -1.02
C MET A 201 -13.62 -4.41 -0.05
N PRO A 202 -14.05 -5.16 0.98
CA PRO A 202 -13.14 -5.73 1.97
C PRO A 202 -12.15 -6.72 1.35
N ARG A 203 -10.99 -6.85 2.00
CA ARG A 203 -10.08 -7.98 1.79
C ARG A 203 -10.59 -9.17 2.59
N PHE A 204 -11.11 -10.19 1.91
CA PHE A 204 -11.75 -11.34 2.57
C PHE A 204 -10.77 -12.45 3.00
N ALA A 205 -9.51 -12.38 2.58
CA ALA A 205 -8.52 -13.41 2.87
C ALA A 205 -7.08 -12.88 2.98
N GLU A 206 -6.31 -13.54 3.84
CA GLU A 206 -4.88 -13.33 4.03
C GLU A 206 -4.14 -14.65 3.81
N ASN A 207 -3.11 -14.65 2.97
CA ASN A 207 -2.38 -15.88 2.56
C ASN A 207 -3.29 -17.02 2.07
N ASN A 208 -4.32 -16.67 1.30
CA ASN A 208 -5.32 -17.62 0.80
C ASN A 208 -6.16 -18.30 1.92
N ILE A 209 -6.20 -17.72 3.12
CA ILE A 209 -7.02 -18.17 4.25
C ILE A 209 -8.04 -17.09 4.62
N SER A 210 -9.31 -17.44 4.70
CA SER A 210 -10.42 -16.57 5.12
C SER A 210 -10.83 -16.85 6.57
N PRO A 211 -11.54 -15.92 7.24
CA PRO A 211 -12.06 -16.13 8.59
C PRO A 211 -13.19 -17.19 8.64
N LEU A 212 -13.80 -17.54 7.51
CA LEU A 212 -14.90 -18.51 7.43
C LEU A 212 -14.36 -19.95 7.32
N LYS A 213 -13.69 -20.42 8.38
CA LYS A 213 -13.02 -21.73 8.38
C LYS A 213 -13.96 -22.92 8.22
N GLN A 214 -15.25 -22.75 8.51
CA GLN A 214 -16.26 -23.80 8.35
C GLN A 214 -16.49 -24.22 6.88
N TYR A 215 -16.03 -23.43 5.90
CA TYR A 215 -16.08 -23.79 4.49
C TYR A 215 -14.66 -24.01 3.96
N PHE A 216 -14.37 -25.21 3.45
CA PHE A 216 -13.06 -25.58 2.88
C PHE A 216 -11.85 -25.29 3.80
N ASP A 217 -12.01 -25.43 5.12
CA ASP A 217 -10.98 -25.13 6.13
C ASP A 217 -10.40 -23.71 6.04
N GLY A 218 -11.22 -22.77 5.53
CA GLY A 218 -10.83 -21.38 5.31
C GLY A 218 -10.07 -21.15 4.01
N ASN A 219 -9.89 -22.15 3.13
CA ASN A 219 -9.22 -21.96 1.84
C ASN A 219 -9.98 -20.95 0.96
N ALA A 220 -9.47 -19.73 0.90
CA ALA A 220 -10.13 -18.61 0.24
C ALA A 220 -10.25 -18.83 -1.26
N GLY A 221 -9.25 -19.42 -1.92
CA GLY A 221 -9.30 -19.76 -3.34
C GLY A 221 -10.49 -20.66 -3.65
N LYS A 222 -10.68 -21.74 -2.88
CA LYS A 222 -11.84 -22.64 -3.02
C LYS A 222 -13.16 -21.93 -2.71
N GLN A 223 -13.20 -21.08 -1.69
CA GLN A 223 -14.39 -20.30 -1.36
C GLN A 223 -14.75 -19.29 -2.46
N PHE A 224 -13.77 -18.60 -3.03
CA PHE A 224 -13.96 -17.65 -4.11
C PHE A 224 -14.37 -18.34 -5.40
N THR A 225 -13.83 -19.54 -5.67
CA THR A 225 -14.32 -20.40 -6.77
C THR A 225 -15.77 -20.81 -6.53
N ALA A 226 -16.16 -21.22 -5.32
CA ALA A 226 -17.54 -21.57 -4.99
C ALA A 226 -18.50 -20.39 -5.18
N ILE A 227 -18.09 -19.17 -4.75
CA ILE A 227 -18.84 -17.93 -5.02
C ILE A 227 -18.97 -17.72 -6.53
N HIS A 228 -17.88 -17.85 -7.29
CA HIS A 228 -17.88 -17.68 -8.73
C HIS A 228 -18.82 -18.68 -9.43
N ASP A 229 -18.84 -19.94 -9.00
CA ASP A 229 -19.74 -20.98 -9.50
C ASP A 229 -21.22 -20.62 -9.27
N TYR A 230 -21.55 -20.11 -8.08
CA TYR A 230 -22.88 -19.62 -7.77
C TYR A 230 -23.26 -18.42 -8.65
N LEU A 231 -22.36 -17.45 -8.82
CA LEU A 231 -22.58 -16.32 -9.73
C LEU A 231 -22.77 -16.81 -11.17
N PHE A 232 -22.04 -17.84 -11.60
CA PHE A 232 -22.21 -18.50 -12.90
C PHE A 232 -23.61 -19.08 -13.08
N LYS A 233 -24.13 -19.77 -12.05
CA LYS A 233 -25.52 -20.28 -12.05
C LYS A 233 -26.55 -19.14 -12.11
N LEU A 234 -26.32 -18.05 -11.38
CA LEU A 234 -27.19 -16.86 -11.42
C LEU A 234 -27.17 -16.17 -12.79
N ALA A 235 -26.01 -16.17 -13.47
CA ALA A 235 -25.82 -15.54 -14.78
C ALA A 235 -26.32 -16.41 -15.94
N SER A 236 -26.46 -17.72 -15.73
CA SER A 236 -26.82 -18.65 -16.81
C SER A 236 -28.32 -18.67 -17.10
N ASP A 237 -28.73 -18.06 -18.22
CA ASP A 237 -29.99 -18.36 -18.94
C ASP A 237 -29.85 -19.64 -19.80
N VAL A 238 -28.97 -20.55 -19.40
CA VAL A 238 -28.69 -21.80 -20.08
C VAL A 238 -29.70 -22.82 -19.55
N PRO A 239 -30.58 -23.38 -20.40
CA PRO A 239 -31.54 -24.36 -19.95
C PRO A 239 -30.83 -25.53 -19.24
N PRO A 240 -31.40 -26.08 -18.15
CA PRO A 240 -30.81 -27.21 -17.45
C PRO A 240 -30.42 -28.34 -18.41
N GLY A 241 -29.13 -28.73 -18.38
CA GLY A 241 -28.58 -29.78 -19.26
C GLY A 241 -27.88 -29.29 -20.53
N MET A 242 -27.89 -27.98 -20.81
CA MET A 242 -27.15 -27.35 -21.91
C MET A 242 -25.85 -26.67 -21.41
N GLN A 243 -24.88 -26.46 -22.31
CA GLN A 243 -23.62 -25.71 -22.12
C GLN A 243 -23.38 -24.81 -23.34
N SER A 244 -22.55 -23.78 -23.24
CA SER A 244 -22.27 -22.85 -24.35
C SER A 244 -21.32 -23.45 -25.40
N GLY A 245 -21.47 -23.05 -26.66
CA GLY A 245 -20.69 -23.48 -27.82
C GLY A 245 -21.34 -24.65 -28.59
N LEU A 246 -20.81 -24.93 -29.78
CA LEU A 246 -21.21 -26.07 -30.62
C LEU A 246 -20.23 -27.23 -30.45
N ILE A 247 -20.71 -28.46 -30.62
CA ILE A 247 -19.86 -29.65 -30.65
C ILE A 247 -19.21 -29.70 -32.03
N GLY A 248 -17.89 -29.55 -32.09
CA GLY A 248 -17.09 -29.68 -33.31
C GLY A 248 -16.51 -31.08 -33.41
N GLU A 249 -17.02 -31.86 -34.36
CA GLU A 249 -16.49 -33.17 -34.74
C GLU A 249 -15.61 -33.05 -35.98
N TYR A 250 -14.33 -33.29 -35.82
CA TYR A 250 -13.32 -33.09 -36.85
C TYR A 250 -12.90 -34.43 -37.43
N TYR A 251 -12.91 -34.56 -38.74
CA TYR A 251 -12.67 -35.80 -39.46
C TYR A 251 -11.52 -35.63 -40.44
N LYS A 252 -10.55 -36.55 -40.38
CA LYS A 252 -9.55 -36.68 -41.43
C LYS A 252 -10.11 -37.54 -42.55
N ILE A 253 -10.11 -37.05 -43.78
CA ILE A 253 -10.63 -37.80 -44.93
C ILE A 253 -9.51 -38.67 -45.50
N SER A 254 -9.71 -39.99 -45.46
CA SER A 254 -8.88 -40.96 -46.17
C SER A 254 -9.73 -41.67 -47.24
N GLY A 255 -9.57 -41.32 -48.51
CA GLY A 255 -10.27 -41.94 -49.64
C GLY A 255 -11.33 -41.04 -50.30
N ASN A 256 -12.33 -41.64 -50.95
CA ASN A 256 -13.31 -40.89 -51.77
C ASN A 256 -14.21 -39.99 -50.89
N ARG A 257 -14.09 -38.67 -51.07
CA ARG A 257 -14.80 -37.61 -50.34
C ARG A 257 -16.32 -37.80 -50.30
N ASP A 258 -16.97 -37.93 -51.45
CA ASP A 258 -18.44 -38.00 -51.51
C ASP A 258 -18.97 -39.26 -50.81
N ARG A 259 -18.19 -40.36 -50.86
CA ARG A 259 -18.48 -41.58 -50.10
C ARG A 259 -18.33 -41.38 -48.60
N PHE A 260 -17.34 -40.59 -48.16
CA PHE A 260 -17.10 -40.26 -46.75
C PHE A 260 -18.26 -39.43 -46.19
N ILE A 261 -18.67 -38.37 -46.88
CA ILE A 261 -19.79 -37.49 -46.47
C ILE A 261 -21.09 -38.30 -46.33
N ARG A 262 -21.40 -39.20 -47.28
CA ARG A 262 -22.57 -40.09 -47.18
C ARG A 262 -22.54 -41.06 -45.98
N ARG A 263 -21.36 -41.28 -45.39
CA ARG A 263 -21.14 -42.18 -44.24
C ARG A 263 -20.76 -41.44 -42.97
N LEU A 264 -20.84 -40.10 -42.95
CA LEU A 264 -20.39 -39.26 -41.85
C LEU A 264 -21.00 -39.67 -40.49
N ASN A 265 -22.30 -40.00 -40.48
CA ASN A 265 -22.99 -40.47 -39.27
C ASN A 265 -22.47 -41.80 -38.68
N ARG A 266 -21.62 -42.53 -39.41
CA ARG A 266 -20.96 -43.77 -38.95
C ARG A 266 -19.45 -43.58 -38.78
N ALA A 267 -18.91 -42.42 -39.13
CA ALA A 267 -17.50 -42.13 -38.99
C ALA A 267 -17.18 -41.78 -37.52
N THR A 268 -15.98 -42.14 -37.08
CA THR A 268 -15.47 -41.74 -35.77
C THR A 268 -14.63 -40.47 -35.98
N PRO A 269 -14.91 -39.36 -35.27
CA PRO A 269 -14.11 -38.14 -35.37
C PRO A 269 -12.65 -38.40 -35.03
N PHE A 270 -11.75 -37.77 -35.78
CA PHE A 270 -10.32 -37.68 -35.49
C PHE A 270 -10.03 -36.77 -34.29
N PHE A 271 -10.77 -35.68 -34.14
CA PHE A 271 -10.66 -34.75 -33.03
C PHE A 271 -12.03 -34.23 -32.62
N LEU A 272 -12.22 -33.94 -31.34
CA LEU A 272 -13.48 -33.48 -30.76
C LEU A 272 -13.21 -32.29 -29.84
N ARG A 273 -13.89 -31.17 -30.07
CA ARG A 273 -13.84 -30.01 -29.17
C ARG A 273 -15.16 -29.24 -29.15
N ILE A 274 -15.27 -28.30 -28.23
CA ILE A 274 -16.33 -27.30 -28.22
C ILE A 274 -15.82 -26.04 -28.90
N ASP A 275 -16.54 -25.59 -29.91
CA ASP A 275 -16.26 -24.34 -30.61
C ASP A 275 -17.24 -23.27 -30.12
N PRO A 276 -16.78 -22.26 -29.36
CA PRO A 276 -17.66 -21.23 -28.81
C PRO A 276 -18.21 -20.32 -29.90
N GLU A 277 -17.53 -20.17 -31.02
CA GLU A 277 -17.93 -19.39 -32.19
C GLU A 277 -17.43 -20.10 -33.46
N ILE A 278 -18.07 -19.83 -34.60
CA ILE A 278 -17.56 -20.25 -35.92
C ILE A 278 -17.00 -19.01 -36.61
N ASP A 279 -15.78 -18.64 -36.21
CA ASP A 279 -15.00 -17.53 -36.78
C ASP A 279 -13.58 -18.02 -37.08
N PHE A 280 -13.43 -18.83 -38.13
CA PHE A 280 -12.15 -19.35 -38.60
C PHE A 280 -11.75 -18.63 -39.90
N PRO A 281 -10.95 -17.55 -39.86
CA PRO A 281 -10.50 -16.85 -41.06
C PRO A 281 -9.69 -17.76 -42.00
N ASN A 282 -9.59 -17.43 -43.29
CA ASN A 282 -8.80 -18.25 -44.19
C ASN A 282 -7.30 -18.27 -43.82
N THR A 283 -6.67 -19.43 -43.80
CA THR A 283 -5.25 -19.64 -43.46
C THR A 283 -4.60 -20.76 -44.26
N SER A 284 -3.28 -20.72 -44.44
CA SER A 284 -2.46 -21.80 -45.03
C SER A 284 -1.66 -22.60 -44.00
N ASP A 285 -1.74 -22.25 -42.71
CA ASP A 285 -0.79 -22.70 -41.67
C ASP A 285 -1.33 -23.82 -40.76
N GLY A 286 -2.31 -24.59 -41.24
CA GLY A 286 -3.09 -25.57 -40.46
C GLY A 286 -4.42 -25.01 -39.93
N PHE A 287 -5.43 -25.86 -39.75
CA PHE A 287 -6.76 -25.44 -39.27
C PHE A 287 -6.75 -25.24 -37.74
N TYR A 288 -7.22 -24.07 -37.32
CA TYR A 288 -7.11 -23.50 -35.97
C TYR A 288 -7.27 -24.51 -34.84
N GLY A 289 -6.22 -24.67 -34.01
CA GLY A 289 -6.24 -25.54 -32.83
C GLY A 289 -6.44 -27.03 -33.15
N THR A 290 -6.13 -27.44 -34.38
CA THR A 290 -6.15 -28.84 -34.83
C THR A 290 -4.80 -29.24 -35.45
N LYS A 291 -4.59 -30.53 -35.69
CA LYS A 291 -3.47 -31.10 -36.48
C LYS A 291 -3.85 -31.32 -37.95
N LEU A 292 -4.94 -30.70 -38.42
CA LEU A 292 -5.48 -30.84 -39.78
C LEU A 292 -5.00 -29.70 -40.68
N ASN A 293 -4.79 -29.99 -41.97
CA ASN A 293 -4.40 -29.00 -42.98
C ASN A 293 -5.30 -29.16 -44.19
N ASP A 294 -5.03 -30.12 -45.07
CA ASP A 294 -5.91 -30.43 -46.21
C ASP A 294 -6.68 -31.73 -45.96
N GLN A 295 -7.72 -31.97 -46.77
CA GLN A 295 -8.50 -33.21 -46.78
C GLN A 295 -9.12 -33.54 -45.42
N PHE A 296 -9.85 -32.59 -44.87
CA PHE A 296 -10.59 -32.79 -43.63
C PHE A 296 -12.00 -32.25 -43.73
N LEU A 297 -12.83 -32.64 -42.76
CA LEU A 297 -14.20 -32.18 -42.64
C LEU A 297 -14.51 -31.88 -41.19
N VAL A 298 -15.32 -30.86 -40.95
CA VAL A 298 -15.83 -30.53 -39.62
C VAL A 298 -17.33 -30.53 -39.64
N ARG A 299 -17.92 -31.20 -38.66
CA ARG A 299 -19.35 -31.09 -38.36
C ARG A 299 -19.51 -30.37 -37.03
N TRP A 300 -20.03 -29.16 -37.07
CA TRP A 300 -20.50 -28.45 -35.90
C TRP A 300 -21.98 -28.69 -35.71
N HIS A 301 -22.38 -29.10 -34.52
CA HIS A 301 -23.79 -29.27 -34.19
C HIS A 301 -24.13 -28.84 -32.76
N GLY A 302 -25.38 -28.45 -32.57
CA GLY A 302 -25.90 -27.97 -31.30
C GLY A 302 -27.19 -27.19 -31.49
N SER A 303 -27.41 -26.19 -30.66
CA SER A 303 -28.58 -25.33 -30.68
C SER A 303 -28.19 -23.86 -30.82
N LEU A 304 -28.89 -23.17 -31.70
CA LEU A 304 -28.82 -21.72 -31.89
C LEU A 304 -29.95 -21.05 -31.11
N LYS A 305 -29.60 -20.17 -30.16
CA LYS A 305 -30.54 -19.37 -29.37
C LYS A 305 -30.92 -18.09 -30.11
N ILE A 306 -32.17 -18.03 -30.56
CA ILE A 306 -32.78 -16.89 -31.24
C ILE A 306 -33.38 -15.93 -30.21
N PRO A 307 -32.90 -14.66 -30.13
CA PRO A 307 -33.30 -13.72 -29.09
C PRO A 307 -34.71 -13.12 -29.30
N SER A 308 -35.17 -13.04 -30.56
CA SER A 308 -36.45 -12.47 -30.94
C SER A 308 -36.98 -13.10 -32.22
N ASP A 309 -38.31 -13.19 -32.34
CA ASP A 309 -39.00 -13.56 -33.57
C ASP A 309 -38.59 -12.66 -34.75
N GLY A 310 -38.42 -13.24 -35.94
CA GLY A 310 -38.29 -12.47 -37.17
C GLY A 310 -37.50 -13.16 -38.28
N THR A 311 -37.21 -12.42 -39.35
CA THR A 311 -36.38 -12.89 -40.47
C THR A 311 -34.91 -12.65 -40.18
N TYR A 312 -34.13 -13.71 -40.14
CA TYR A 312 -32.68 -13.68 -39.98
C TYR A 312 -32.03 -13.99 -41.32
N ARG A 313 -31.00 -13.23 -41.69
CA ARG A 313 -30.14 -13.54 -42.83
C ARG A 313 -28.84 -14.16 -42.33
N PHE A 314 -28.57 -15.42 -42.62
CA PHE A 314 -27.29 -16.05 -42.33
C PHE A 314 -26.31 -15.78 -43.46
N HIS A 315 -25.02 -15.65 -43.11
CA HIS A 315 -23.91 -15.48 -44.03
C HIS A 315 -22.85 -16.52 -43.66
N LEU A 316 -22.52 -17.41 -44.58
CA LEU A 316 -21.56 -18.49 -44.39
C LEU A 316 -20.41 -18.29 -45.38
N SER A 317 -19.20 -18.10 -44.85
CA SER A 317 -17.97 -18.01 -45.66
C SER A 317 -17.13 -19.24 -45.46
N SER A 318 -16.63 -19.86 -46.53
CA SER A 318 -15.66 -20.97 -46.44
C SER A 318 -14.70 -21.01 -47.62
N ASP A 319 -13.47 -21.50 -47.41
CA ASP A 319 -12.55 -21.98 -48.46
C ASP A 319 -12.87 -23.47 -48.65
N ASP A 320 -13.17 -23.88 -49.87
CA ASP A 320 -13.92 -25.09 -50.19
C ASP A 320 -15.31 -25.14 -49.53
N GLY A 321 -15.91 -26.32 -49.47
CA GLY A 321 -17.35 -26.48 -49.33
C GLY A 321 -17.90 -26.28 -47.93
N SER A 322 -19.11 -25.71 -47.83
CA SER A 322 -19.87 -25.72 -46.56
C SER A 322 -21.38 -25.83 -46.76
N ARG A 323 -22.06 -26.31 -45.71
CA ARG A 323 -23.52 -26.47 -45.65
C ARG A 323 -24.06 -26.16 -44.26
N LEU A 324 -25.01 -25.23 -44.17
CA LEU A 324 -25.71 -24.87 -42.94
C LEU A 324 -27.16 -25.34 -42.97
N SER A 325 -27.54 -26.08 -41.93
CA SER A 325 -28.90 -26.53 -41.67
C SER A 325 -29.42 -25.95 -40.35
N ILE A 326 -30.65 -25.44 -40.35
CA ILE A 326 -31.37 -24.97 -39.16
C ILE A 326 -32.68 -25.75 -39.05
N ASP A 327 -32.98 -26.31 -37.88
CA ASP A 327 -34.14 -27.19 -37.63
C ASP A 327 -34.27 -28.33 -38.67
N GLY A 328 -33.13 -28.96 -39.00
CA GLY A 328 -33.06 -30.02 -40.01
C GLY A 328 -33.25 -29.57 -41.46
N LYS A 329 -33.48 -28.28 -41.72
CA LYS A 329 -33.59 -27.73 -43.09
C LYS A 329 -32.28 -27.08 -43.52
N SER A 330 -31.68 -27.60 -44.60
CA SER A 330 -30.53 -26.96 -45.25
C SER A 330 -30.95 -25.60 -45.83
N ILE A 331 -30.33 -24.52 -45.34
CA ILE A 331 -30.59 -23.14 -45.81
C ILE A 331 -29.46 -22.62 -46.69
N LEU A 332 -28.25 -23.16 -46.57
CA LEU A 332 -27.11 -22.89 -47.43
C LEU A 332 -26.41 -24.22 -47.71
N ASP A 333 -26.17 -24.53 -48.98
CA ASP A 333 -25.47 -25.74 -49.39
C ASP A 333 -24.63 -25.46 -50.63
N PHE A 334 -23.32 -25.47 -50.45
CA PHE A 334 -22.39 -25.22 -51.54
C PHE A 334 -21.10 -26.02 -51.35
N LEU A 335 -21.27 -27.29 -50.95
CA LEU A 335 -20.18 -28.28 -50.93
C LEU A 335 -19.51 -28.39 -52.32
N GLY A 336 -18.22 -28.66 -52.33
CA GLY A 336 -17.35 -28.69 -53.50
C GLY A 336 -16.19 -27.69 -53.38
N PRO A 337 -15.17 -27.85 -54.24
CA PRO A 337 -13.99 -26.99 -54.19
C PRO A 337 -14.32 -25.57 -54.67
N HIS A 338 -13.89 -24.56 -53.93
CA HIS A 338 -13.93 -23.15 -54.34
C HIS A 338 -13.05 -22.28 -53.44
N SER A 339 -12.60 -21.12 -53.93
CA SER A 339 -11.87 -20.16 -53.08
C SER A 339 -12.75 -19.60 -51.95
N PHE A 340 -12.12 -19.12 -50.87
CA PHE A 340 -12.80 -18.52 -49.73
C PHE A 340 -13.82 -17.46 -50.15
N GLY A 341 -15.10 -17.75 -49.93
CA GLY A 341 -16.20 -16.92 -50.41
C GLY A 341 -17.45 -17.06 -49.55
N GLU A 342 -18.29 -16.02 -49.58
CA GLU A 342 -19.50 -15.94 -48.75
C GLU A 342 -20.77 -16.24 -49.56
N LYS A 343 -21.69 -17.00 -48.96
CA LYS A 343 -23.09 -17.08 -49.40
C LYS A 343 -24.04 -16.75 -48.26
N SER A 344 -25.22 -16.24 -48.60
CA SER A 344 -26.21 -15.81 -47.62
C SER A 344 -27.60 -16.35 -47.93
N ALA A 345 -28.39 -16.65 -46.89
CA ALA A 345 -29.78 -17.08 -47.01
C ALA A 345 -30.64 -16.49 -45.89
N GLU A 346 -31.91 -16.26 -46.17
CA GLU A 346 -32.88 -15.78 -45.17
C GLU A 346 -33.78 -16.92 -44.68
N ILE A 347 -34.04 -16.93 -43.38
CA ILE A 347 -35.00 -17.84 -42.75
C ILE A 347 -35.77 -17.08 -41.65
N LYS A 348 -37.06 -17.38 -41.53
CA LYS A 348 -37.89 -16.85 -40.45
C LYS A 348 -37.81 -17.78 -39.25
N LEU A 349 -37.38 -17.25 -38.11
CA LEU A 349 -37.19 -18.01 -36.88
C LEU A 349 -38.02 -17.43 -35.74
N LYS A 350 -38.35 -18.29 -34.77
CA LYS A 350 -39.06 -17.91 -33.54
C LYS A 350 -38.06 -17.68 -32.42
N LYS A 351 -38.41 -16.87 -31.44
CA LYS A 351 -37.61 -16.74 -30.22
C LYS A 351 -37.53 -18.11 -29.53
N GLY A 352 -36.33 -18.53 -29.20
CA GLY A 352 -36.09 -19.83 -28.59
C GLY A 352 -34.86 -20.53 -29.16
N ASN A 353 -34.75 -21.81 -28.83
CA ASN A 353 -33.63 -22.66 -29.26
C ASN A 353 -34.02 -23.38 -30.54
N HIS A 354 -33.18 -23.25 -31.55
CA HIS A 354 -33.30 -23.92 -32.85
C HIS A 354 -32.15 -24.91 -33.00
N GLU A 355 -32.36 -26.01 -33.71
CA GLU A 355 -31.27 -26.96 -34.01
C GLU A 355 -30.36 -26.35 -35.07
N LEU A 356 -29.05 -26.49 -34.92
CA LEU A 356 -28.07 -26.05 -35.91
C LEU A 356 -27.09 -27.17 -36.21
N GLU A 357 -26.90 -27.46 -37.49
CA GLU A 357 -25.81 -28.27 -38.01
C GLU A 357 -25.08 -27.50 -39.11
N LEU A 358 -23.76 -27.38 -38.99
CA LEU A 358 -22.88 -26.81 -40.00
C LEU A 358 -21.82 -27.83 -40.39
N LEU A 359 -21.80 -28.18 -41.67
CA LEU A 359 -20.79 -29.01 -42.29
C LEU A 359 -19.80 -28.14 -43.04
N TYR A 360 -18.51 -28.36 -42.84
CA TYR A 360 -17.42 -27.71 -43.55
C TYR A 360 -16.47 -28.77 -44.08
N GLU A 361 -16.05 -28.65 -45.34
CA GLU A 361 -15.07 -29.53 -45.96
C GLU A 361 -13.90 -28.72 -46.51
N GLU A 362 -12.70 -29.16 -46.19
CA GLU A 362 -11.45 -28.67 -46.74
C GLU A 362 -10.86 -29.76 -47.65
N ILE A 363 -10.63 -29.43 -48.91
CA ILE A 363 -10.10 -30.36 -49.92
C ILE A 363 -8.62 -30.07 -50.13
N GLY A 364 -8.27 -28.80 -50.33
CA GLY A 364 -6.91 -28.31 -50.19
C GLY A 364 -6.69 -26.90 -50.70
N GLY A 365 -5.71 -26.21 -50.13
CA GLY A 365 -5.43 -24.81 -50.44
C GLY A 365 -5.34 -23.97 -49.17
N GLY A 366 -6.11 -22.88 -49.12
CA GLY A 366 -6.38 -22.22 -47.84
C GLY A 366 -7.53 -22.95 -47.14
N GLN A 367 -7.60 -22.84 -45.82
CA GLN A 367 -8.70 -23.38 -45.03
C GLN A 367 -9.29 -22.31 -44.11
N GLY A 368 -10.61 -22.20 -44.08
CA GLY A 368 -11.34 -21.25 -43.25
C GLY A 368 -12.85 -21.43 -43.34
N CYS A 369 -13.57 -21.13 -42.25
CA CYS A 369 -15.03 -21.16 -42.19
C CYS A 369 -15.56 -20.14 -41.17
N GLN A 370 -16.46 -19.23 -41.57
CA GLN A 370 -17.05 -18.19 -40.72
C GLN A 370 -18.57 -18.17 -40.86
N LEU A 371 -19.28 -18.14 -39.72
CA LEU A 371 -20.74 -18.02 -39.67
C LEU A 371 -21.17 -16.70 -39.01
N ALA A 372 -21.85 -15.87 -39.79
CA ALA A 372 -22.45 -14.62 -39.38
C ALA A 372 -23.97 -14.61 -39.62
N TRP A 373 -24.66 -13.65 -39.00
CA TRP A 373 -26.06 -13.38 -39.25
C TRP A 373 -26.36 -11.88 -39.27
N THR A 374 -27.50 -11.51 -39.84
CA THR A 374 -28.14 -10.20 -39.72
C THR A 374 -29.50 -10.45 -39.06
N PRO A 375 -29.65 -10.13 -37.76
CA PRO A 375 -30.93 -10.23 -37.06
C PRO A 375 -31.95 -9.19 -37.57
N PRO A 376 -33.25 -9.36 -37.28
CA PRO A 376 -34.28 -8.39 -37.63
C PRO A 376 -33.96 -6.99 -37.10
N GLY A 377 -33.82 -6.02 -38.01
CA GLY A 377 -33.52 -4.63 -37.66
C GLY A 377 -32.13 -4.37 -37.08
N LYS A 378 -31.19 -5.33 -37.21
CA LYS A 378 -29.79 -5.19 -36.76
C LYS A 378 -28.81 -5.35 -37.92
N GLU A 379 -27.56 -5.00 -37.68
CA GLU A 379 -26.48 -5.16 -38.67
C GLU A 379 -25.92 -6.59 -38.71
N LYS A 380 -25.15 -6.89 -39.77
CA LYS A 380 -24.44 -8.17 -39.92
C LYS A 380 -23.37 -8.29 -38.84
N GLN A 381 -23.35 -9.43 -38.15
CA GLN A 381 -22.38 -9.73 -37.10
C GLN A 381 -22.05 -11.23 -37.11
N ILE A 382 -20.81 -11.59 -36.70
CA ILE A 382 -20.48 -12.97 -36.37
C ILE A 382 -21.40 -13.44 -35.23
N ILE A 383 -21.87 -14.68 -35.30
CA ILE A 383 -22.74 -15.21 -34.25
C ILE A 383 -21.88 -15.45 -33.01
N SER A 384 -22.13 -14.68 -31.95
CA SER A 384 -21.34 -14.75 -30.72
C SER A 384 -21.67 -16.00 -29.90
N SER A 385 -20.74 -16.38 -29.01
CA SER A 385 -20.87 -17.59 -28.18
C SER A 385 -22.11 -17.63 -27.28
N ALA A 386 -22.70 -16.46 -27.00
CA ALA A 386 -23.96 -16.35 -26.25
C ALA A 386 -25.16 -16.99 -26.96
N HIS A 387 -25.04 -17.25 -28.27
CA HIS A 387 -26.11 -17.82 -29.09
C HIS A 387 -25.91 -19.30 -29.40
N PHE A 388 -24.75 -19.89 -29.13
CA PHE A 388 -24.52 -21.32 -29.34
C PHE A 388 -24.59 -22.09 -28.05
N LEU A 389 -25.35 -23.19 -28.08
CA LEU A 389 -25.52 -24.11 -26.97
C LEU A 389 -25.35 -25.56 -27.46
N HIS A 390 -25.00 -26.47 -26.57
CA HIS A 390 -25.04 -27.91 -26.81
C HIS A 390 -25.50 -28.65 -25.56
N ALA A 391 -26.10 -29.82 -25.72
CA ALA A 391 -26.45 -30.66 -24.58
C ALA A 391 -25.18 -31.31 -24.01
N LYS A 392 -24.97 -31.22 -22.69
CA LYS A 392 -23.79 -31.83 -22.03
C LYS A 392 -23.67 -33.33 -22.32
N LYS A 393 -24.81 -34.03 -22.32
CA LYS A 393 -24.87 -35.46 -22.67
C LYS A 393 -24.45 -35.71 -24.12
N ALA A 394 -24.81 -34.82 -25.06
CA ALA A 394 -24.45 -34.97 -26.47
C ALA A 394 -22.93 -34.94 -26.64
N PHE A 395 -22.23 -33.96 -26.07
CA PHE A 395 -20.75 -33.90 -26.14
C PHE A 395 -20.10 -35.14 -25.51
N SER A 396 -20.51 -35.53 -24.30
CA SER A 396 -19.94 -36.70 -23.61
C SER A 396 -20.23 -38.04 -24.29
N SER A 397 -21.24 -38.10 -25.17
CA SER A 397 -21.62 -39.32 -25.88
C SER A 397 -20.84 -39.55 -27.18
N VAL A 398 -20.15 -38.53 -27.70
CA VAL A 398 -19.36 -38.64 -28.92
C VAL A 398 -18.07 -39.40 -28.64
N ARG A 399 -17.97 -40.61 -29.19
CA ARG A 399 -16.71 -41.37 -29.20
C ARG A 399 -15.84 -40.85 -30.33
N TRP A 400 -14.59 -40.52 -30.04
CA TRP A 400 -13.62 -40.02 -31.01
C TRP A 400 -12.25 -40.69 -30.82
N ASN A 401 -11.40 -40.63 -31.85
CA ASN A 401 -10.16 -41.40 -31.91
C ASN A 401 -8.99 -40.67 -31.22
N ARG A 402 -9.02 -40.66 -29.88
CA ARG A 402 -8.04 -39.97 -29.04
C ARG A 402 -6.59 -40.44 -29.26
N ALA A 403 -6.37 -41.76 -29.38
CA ALA A 403 -5.04 -42.32 -29.59
C ALA A 403 -4.44 -41.84 -30.91
N THR A 404 -5.21 -41.87 -32.01
CA THR A 404 -4.72 -41.41 -33.31
C THR A 404 -4.47 -39.89 -33.34
N TRP A 405 -5.23 -39.10 -32.58
CA TRP A 405 -4.94 -37.67 -32.39
C TRP A 405 -3.63 -37.43 -31.63
N GLU A 406 -3.41 -38.14 -30.52
CA GLU A 406 -2.19 -38.02 -29.69
C GLU A 406 -0.94 -38.46 -30.47
N ASP A 407 -1.02 -39.57 -31.22
CA ASP A 407 0.08 -40.13 -32.02
C ASP A 407 0.41 -39.31 -33.29
N THR A 408 -0.47 -38.40 -33.73
CA THR A 408 -0.19 -37.55 -34.89
C THR A 408 0.80 -36.46 -34.48
N ALA A 409 2.01 -36.45 -35.05
CA ALA A 409 3.04 -35.44 -34.73
C ALA A 409 2.57 -34.00 -35.01
N GLU A 410 2.85 -33.08 -34.10
CA GLU A 410 2.67 -31.64 -34.32
C GLU A 410 3.76 -31.14 -35.28
N LYS A 411 3.39 -30.38 -36.32
CA LYS A 411 4.41 -29.68 -37.13
C LYS A 411 5.01 -28.56 -36.26
N GLU A 412 6.29 -28.67 -35.94
CA GLU A 412 7.03 -27.68 -35.16
C GLU A 412 6.88 -26.27 -35.77
N LYS A 413 6.35 -25.33 -34.98
CA LYS A 413 6.57 -23.89 -35.19
C LYS A 413 7.83 -23.48 -34.42
N PRO A 414 8.63 -22.52 -34.94
CA PRO A 414 9.90 -22.14 -34.32
C PRO A 414 9.67 -21.70 -32.88
N ILE A 415 10.40 -22.35 -31.98
CA ILE A 415 10.29 -22.22 -30.52
C ILE A 415 10.42 -20.74 -30.13
N ALA A 416 9.34 -20.19 -29.57
CA ALA A 416 9.42 -19.02 -28.71
C ALA A 416 10.32 -19.40 -27.53
N ARG A 417 11.42 -18.65 -27.37
CA ARG A 417 12.40 -18.81 -26.28
C ARG A 417 11.67 -19.06 -24.96
N GLU A 418 12.12 -20.07 -24.22
CA GLU A 418 11.76 -20.30 -22.83
C GLU A 418 11.74 -18.97 -22.06
N ILE A 419 10.58 -18.63 -21.50
CA ILE A 419 10.53 -17.67 -20.40
C ILE A 419 11.11 -18.41 -19.19
N VAL A 420 12.41 -18.30 -19.02
CA VAL A 420 13.07 -18.51 -17.74
C VAL A 420 12.41 -17.54 -16.75
N ARG A 421 11.78 -18.05 -15.70
CA ARG A 421 11.45 -17.24 -14.53
C ARG A 421 12.78 -16.84 -13.88
N THR A 422 13.31 -15.66 -14.21
CA THR A 422 14.51 -15.15 -13.54
C THR A 422 14.16 -14.76 -12.11
N ALA A 423 14.92 -15.29 -11.14
CA ALA A 423 14.85 -14.88 -9.75
C ALA A 423 15.11 -13.36 -9.64
N GLU A 424 14.16 -12.61 -9.09
CA GLU A 424 14.31 -11.15 -8.90
C GLU A 424 15.20 -10.89 -7.67
N SER A 425 16.30 -10.18 -7.88
CA SER A 425 17.27 -9.78 -6.88
C SER A 425 16.86 -8.52 -6.11
N ILE A 426 17.60 -8.14 -5.05
CA ILE A 426 17.39 -6.85 -4.37
C ILE A 426 17.75 -5.70 -5.34
N PRO A 427 16.84 -4.75 -5.63
CA PRO A 427 17.11 -3.65 -6.55
C PRO A 427 18.27 -2.77 -6.12
N ALA A 428 19.10 -2.33 -7.09
CA ALA A 428 20.32 -1.57 -6.82
C ALA A 428 20.08 -0.25 -6.06
N LYS A 429 18.90 0.38 -6.22
CA LYS A 429 18.54 1.65 -5.57
C LYS A 429 18.62 1.63 -4.04
N TYR A 430 18.45 0.47 -3.41
CA TYR A 430 18.53 0.31 -1.95
C TYR A 430 19.97 0.15 -1.43
N GLY A 431 20.98 0.21 -2.32
CA GLY A 431 22.38 0.11 -1.93
C GLY A 431 22.77 -1.28 -1.41
N SER A 432 23.68 -1.31 -0.43
CA SER A 432 24.23 -2.55 0.15
C SER A 432 23.63 -2.91 1.52
N LEU A 433 22.80 -2.05 2.10
CA LEU A 433 22.25 -2.18 3.44
C LEU A 433 20.79 -1.74 3.43
N ILE A 434 19.91 -2.53 4.05
CA ILE A 434 18.49 -2.20 4.24
C ILE A 434 18.10 -2.51 5.68
N GLY A 435 17.75 -1.50 6.45
CA GLY A 435 17.08 -1.65 7.75
C GLY A 435 15.61 -1.95 7.52
N THR A 436 15.13 -3.09 7.99
CA THR A 436 13.72 -3.49 7.87
C THR A 436 13.38 -4.65 8.80
N ALA A 437 12.09 -4.87 9.08
CA ALA A 437 11.64 -6.15 9.61
C ALA A 437 11.69 -7.23 8.51
N ALA A 438 12.18 -8.41 8.83
CA ALA A 438 12.32 -9.50 7.85
C ALA A 438 11.70 -10.81 8.34
N ARG A 439 10.81 -11.39 7.54
CA ARG A 439 10.32 -12.76 7.73
C ARG A 439 11.26 -13.75 7.08
N ILE A 440 11.88 -14.60 7.89
CA ILE A 440 12.82 -15.61 7.42
C ILE A 440 12.12 -16.90 7.02
N GLY A 441 11.12 -17.30 7.80
CA GLY A 441 10.37 -18.55 7.59
C GLY A 441 9.35 -18.76 8.70
N SER A 442 8.93 -20.00 8.90
CA SER A 442 8.05 -20.40 10.00
C SER A 442 8.45 -21.77 10.55
N ASP A 443 8.22 -21.97 11.83
CA ASP A 443 8.44 -23.23 12.54
C ASP A 443 7.24 -23.56 13.45
N ALA A 444 7.31 -24.66 14.22
CA ALA A 444 6.22 -25.11 15.09
C ALA A 444 5.80 -24.08 16.17
N ARG A 445 6.66 -23.09 16.47
CA ARG A 445 6.39 -22.01 17.42
C ARG A 445 5.71 -20.81 16.76
N GLY A 446 5.75 -20.69 15.43
CA GLY A 446 5.16 -19.60 14.64
C GLY A 446 6.11 -19.05 13.57
N ASP A 447 5.83 -17.84 13.08
CA ASP A 447 6.69 -17.15 12.10
C ASP A 447 8.03 -16.76 12.74
N ASN A 448 9.14 -17.14 12.09
CA ASN A 448 10.48 -16.68 12.45
C ASN A 448 10.71 -15.31 11.80
N VAL A 449 10.54 -14.27 12.61
CA VAL A 449 10.65 -12.87 12.21
C VAL A 449 11.80 -12.21 12.96
N SER A 450 12.56 -11.38 12.26
CA SER A 450 13.49 -10.43 12.86
C SER A 450 12.85 -9.05 12.75
N PHE A 451 12.26 -8.54 13.83
CA PHE A 451 11.59 -7.24 13.83
C PHE A 451 12.61 -6.10 13.66
N ARG A 452 13.77 -6.22 14.30
CA ARG A 452 14.88 -5.25 14.23
C ARG A 452 16.05 -5.84 13.45
N SER A 453 16.08 -5.67 12.12
CA SER A 453 17.09 -6.32 11.28
C SER A 453 17.79 -5.43 10.26
N HIS A 454 19.05 -5.76 10.01
CA HIS A 454 19.86 -5.22 8.93
C HIS A 454 20.08 -6.29 7.87
N VAL A 455 19.56 -6.02 6.67
CA VAL A 455 19.76 -6.84 5.50
C VAL A 455 21.02 -6.35 4.78
N VAL A 456 22.02 -7.21 4.64
CA VAL A 456 23.28 -6.90 3.96
C VAL A 456 23.33 -7.59 2.62
N LYS A 457 23.46 -6.79 1.56
CA LYS A 457 23.68 -7.27 0.19
C LYS A 457 25.14 -7.66 0.03
N LEU A 458 25.42 -8.90 -0.37
CA LEU A 458 26.79 -9.44 -0.46
C LEU A 458 27.36 -9.48 -1.89
N ASP A 459 26.51 -9.35 -2.91
CA ASP A 459 26.94 -9.14 -4.30
C ASP A 459 26.29 -7.88 -4.91
N LYS A 460 26.80 -7.41 -6.05
CA LYS A 460 26.32 -6.17 -6.66
C LYS A 460 24.89 -6.32 -7.16
N GLU A 461 24.59 -7.49 -7.69
CA GLU A 461 23.32 -7.85 -8.31
C GLU A 461 22.20 -7.99 -7.28
N GLY A 462 22.51 -8.22 -6.00
CA GLY A 462 21.53 -8.44 -4.94
C GLY A 462 20.97 -9.85 -4.88
N ASN A 463 21.73 -10.81 -5.41
CA ASN A 463 21.41 -12.23 -5.46
C ASN A 463 21.91 -13.01 -4.24
N ALA A 464 22.84 -12.44 -3.48
CA ALA A 464 23.33 -13.01 -2.23
C ALA A 464 23.24 -11.99 -1.10
N GLY A 465 22.88 -12.47 0.09
CA GLY A 465 22.73 -11.59 1.24
C GLY A 465 22.52 -12.33 2.56
N ILE A 466 22.55 -11.55 3.65
CA ILE A 466 22.21 -12.00 5.00
C ILE A 466 21.23 -11.05 5.68
N VAL A 467 20.52 -11.56 6.67
CA VAL A 467 19.70 -10.79 7.61
C VAL A 467 20.32 -10.91 8.99
N PHE A 468 20.78 -9.79 9.55
CA PHE A 468 21.32 -9.71 10.90
C PHE A 468 20.26 -9.14 11.85
N ASP A 469 19.92 -9.89 12.88
CA ASP A 469 18.92 -9.54 13.89
C ASP A 469 19.61 -8.90 15.11
N THR A 470 19.32 -7.63 15.32
CA THR A 470 19.98 -6.80 16.34
C THR A 470 19.37 -6.95 17.74
N ASP A 471 18.22 -7.61 17.88
CA ASP A 471 17.66 -7.91 19.20
C ASP A 471 18.35 -9.13 19.82
N THR A 472 18.79 -10.08 18.98
CA THR A 472 19.33 -11.38 19.42
C THR A 472 20.78 -11.65 19.03
N MET A 473 21.43 -10.75 18.28
CA MET A 473 22.80 -10.91 17.74
C MET A 473 22.98 -12.19 16.91
N ARG A 474 21.96 -12.58 16.14
CA ARG A 474 22.02 -13.74 15.23
C ARG A 474 22.00 -13.30 13.78
N VAL A 475 22.58 -14.11 12.91
CA VAL A 475 22.22 -14.08 11.48
C VAL A 475 20.98 -14.94 11.31
N SER A 476 19.83 -14.29 11.17
CA SER A 476 18.53 -14.96 11.17
C SER A 476 18.26 -15.72 9.88
N GLY A 477 18.75 -15.22 8.74
CA GLY A 477 18.69 -15.90 7.45
C GLY A 477 19.77 -15.45 6.48
N ALA A 478 20.08 -16.29 5.50
CA ALA A 478 21.04 -16.00 4.43
C ALA A 478 20.62 -16.65 3.11
N TRP A 479 21.06 -16.11 1.96
CA TRP A 479 20.78 -16.68 0.65
C TRP A 479 21.93 -16.42 -0.34
N LEU A 480 22.05 -17.29 -1.36
CA LEU A 480 23.06 -17.21 -2.43
C LEU A 480 22.47 -16.98 -3.82
N ASN A 481 21.17 -17.26 -3.97
CA ASN A 481 20.39 -17.06 -5.19
C ASN A 481 19.06 -16.40 -4.81
N GLY A 482 18.63 -15.41 -5.58
CA GLY A 482 17.40 -14.65 -5.31
C GLY A 482 17.58 -13.47 -4.35
N GLY A 483 16.51 -13.05 -3.69
CA GLY A 483 16.55 -11.84 -2.86
C GLY A 483 15.39 -11.75 -1.88
N LEU A 484 15.12 -10.53 -1.43
CA LEU A 484 13.93 -10.24 -0.64
C LEU A 484 12.73 -9.91 -1.53
N ARG A 485 11.57 -10.36 -1.08
CA ARG A 485 10.28 -9.87 -1.54
C ARG A 485 10.02 -8.60 -0.76
N LEU A 486 10.47 -7.47 -1.32
CA LEU A 486 10.25 -6.16 -0.71
C LEU A 486 8.76 -5.82 -0.81
N GLU A 487 8.07 -5.95 0.31
CA GLU A 487 6.64 -5.72 0.46
C GLU A 487 6.39 -4.93 1.73
N GLY A 488 5.23 -4.28 1.78
CA GLY A 488 4.87 -3.49 2.94
C GLY A 488 5.41 -2.08 2.83
N LEU A 489 5.68 -1.50 3.99
CA LEU A 489 6.21 -0.15 4.09
C LEU A 489 7.74 -0.22 4.18
N PRO A 490 8.45 0.81 3.69
CA PRO A 490 7.98 1.88 2.82
C PRO A 490 7.92 1.45 1.34
N PHE A 491 8.11 0.16 1.04
CA PHE A 491 8.39 -0.40 -0.30
C PHE A 491 7.18 -0.40 -1.26
N THR A 492 6.14 -1.19 -0.97
CA THR A 492 4.94 -1.33 -1.82
C THR A 492 3.74 -0.57 -1.29
N GLY A 493 3.82 0.01 -0.09
CA GLY A 493 2.70 0.72 0.54
C GLY A 493 1.63 -0.21 1.12
N GLY A 494 1.90 -1.51 1.26
CA GLY A 494 0.93 -2.49 1.75
C GLY A 494 0.78 -2.50 3.28
N HIS A 495 -0.44 -2.59 3.79
CA HIS A 495 -0.73 -2.78 5.22
C HIS A 495 -0.34 -4.19 5.68
N GLY A 496 0.38 -4.30 6.81
CA GLY A 496 0.66 -5.57 7.52
C GLY A 496 1.59 -6.55 6.80
N ALA A 497 2.10 -6.19 5.61
CA ALA A 497 3.17 -6.90 4.94
C ALA A 497 4.52 -6.29 5.34
N PHE A 498 5.58 -7.10 5.37
CA PHE A 498 6.95 -6.67 5.56
C PHE A 498 7.86 -7.65 4.80
N PRO A 499 9.11 -7.28 4.46
CA PRO A 499 9.97 -8.09 3.61
C PRO A 499 10.10 -9.55 4.04
N SER A 500 10.12 -10.46 3.07
CA SER A 500 10.37 -11.89 3.30
C SER A 500 11.38 -12.45 2.30
N LEU A 501 12.03 -13.57 2.62
CA LEU A 501 12.87 -14.26 1.63
C LEU A 501 12.02 -14.73 0.44
N ARG A 502 12.51 -14.54 -0.80
CA ARG A 502 11.84 -15.04 -2.02
C ARG A 502 12.02 -16.53 -2.25
N GLU A 503 13.19 -17.02 -1.86
CA GLU A 503 13.56 -18.43 -1.95
C GLU A 503 13.83 -18.98 -0.55
N ARG A 504 13.99 -20.30 -0.46
CA ARG A 504 14.41 -20.94 0.78
C ARG A 504 15.79 -20.38 1.16
N ALA A 505 15.94 -20.00 2.43
CA ALA A 505 17.22 -19.58 2.96
C ALA A 505 18.30 -20.67 2.72
N LEU A 506 19.52 -20.26 2.38
CA LEU A 506 20.69 -21.12 2.46
C LEU A 506 20.79 -21.72 3.87
N PHE A 507 20.67 -20.87 4.88
CA PHE A 507 20.44 -21.31 6.25
C PHE A 507 19.58 -20.26 6.97
N SER A 508 18.93 -20.71 8.03
CA SER A 508 18.23 -19.85 8.98
C SER A 508 18.65 -20.22 10.40
N THR A 509 18.45 -19.29 11.33
CA THR A 509 18.43 -19.59 12.76
C THR A 509 17.03 -19.25 13.30
N GLY A 510 16.47 -20.05 14.20
CA GLY A 510 15.20 -19.76 14.86
C GLY A 510 15.29 -18.50 15.73
N SER A 511 14.15 -17.90 16.11
CA SER A 511 14.15 -16.68 16.96
C SER A 511 14.57 -16.99 18.38
N THR A 512 15.88 -17.10 18.55
CA THR A 512 16.61 -17.51 19.74
C THR A 512 17.88 -16.64 19.85
N PRO A 513 18.52 -16.56 21.03
CA PRO A 513 19.80 -15.88 21.17
C PRO A 513 20.84 -16.38 20.15
N GLY A 514 21.56 -15.47 19.51
CA GLY A 514 22.67 -15.80 18.62
C GLY A 514 23.92 -16.27 19.36
N TRP A 515 24.06 -15.86 20.62
CA TRP A 515 25.15 -16.25 21.52
C TRP A 515 24.60 -16.85 22.80
N ALA A 516 25.31 -17.84 23.34
CA ALA A 516 25.03 -18.38 24.67
C ALA A 516 25.30 -17.34 25.76
N ASP A 517 24.59 -17.44 26.88
CA ASP A 517 24.87 -16.65 28.08
C ASP A 517 26.22 -17.03 28.71
N ALA A 518 26.58 -16.37 29.81
CA ALA A 518 27.80 -16.67 30.55
C ALA A 518 27.87 -18.12 31.10
N SER A 519 26.74 -18.82 31.19
CA SER A 519 26.63 -20.21 31.64
C SER A 519 26.62 -21.21 30.48
N GLY A 520 26.61 -20.75 29.22
CA GLY A 520 26.55 -21.59 28.03
C GLY A 520 25.14 -21.94 27.56
N ASN A 521 24.10 -21.27 28.07
CA ASN A 521 22.69 -21.55 27.73
C ASN A 521 22.15 -20.60 26.65
N PHE A 522 21.16 -21.09 25.88
CA PHE A 522 20.47 -20.34 24.83
C PHE A 522 19.00 -20.05 25.16
N GLU A 523 18.59 -20.24 26.42
CA GLU A 523 17.22 -19.96 26.86
C GLU A 523 16.92 -18.46 26.76
N ASP A 524 15.95 -18.10 25.93
CA ASP A 524 15.60 -16.71 25.67
C ASP A 524 14.91 -16.10 26.91
N PRO A 525 15.49 -15.07 27.56
CA PRO A 525 14.92 -14.49 28.78
C PRO A 525 13.74 -13.55 28.47
N ARG A 526 13.53 -13.20 27.20
CA ARG A 526 12.48 -12.27 26.77
C ARG A 526 11.12 -12.97 26.86
N ARG A 527 10.13 -12.27 27.40
CA ARG A 527 8.80 -12.82 27.68
C ARG A 527 7.82 -12.53 26.54
N GLY A 528 6.74 -13.32 26.46
CA GLY A 528 5.61 -13.09 25.55
C GLY A 528 5.44 -14.16 24.47
N ALA A 529 4.59 -13.86 23.48
CA ALA A 529 4.36 -14.76 22.35
C ALA A 529 5.61 -14.85 21.45
N TYR A 530 5.75 -15.94 20.71
CA TYR A 530 6.83 -16.09 19.73
C TYR A 530 6.57 -15.22 18.47
N PRO A 531 7.60 -14.57 17.90
CA PRO A 531 8.91 -14.30 18.50
C PRO A 531 8.82 -13.34 19.70
N PRO A 532 9.61 -13.52 20.79
CA PRO A 532 9.69 -12.55 21.87
C PRO A 532 10.12 -11.17 21.36
N LEU A 533 9.69 -10.10 22.04
CA LEU A 533 10.00 -8.71 21.64
C LEU A 533 11.15 -8.13 22.45
N GLY A 534 11.83 -7.14 21.87
CA GLY A 534 12.91 -6.40 22.52
C GLY A 534 14.26 -7.10 22.45
N HIS A 535 15.30 -6.40 22.86
CA HIS A 535 16.67 -6.89 22.86
C HIS A 535 16.94 -7.84 24.04
N LEU A 536 17.99 -8.67 23.92
CA LEU A 536 18.53 -9.43 25.04
C LEU A 536 19.12 -8.51 26.12
N PRO A 537 19.25 -8.97 27.38
CA PRO A 537 19.92 -8.19 28.43
C PRO A 537 21.30 -7.69 27.98
N LYS A 538 21.59 -6.40 28.20
CA LYS A 538 22.81 -5.72 27.70
C LYS A 538 24.11 -6.31 28.27
N ASP A 539 24.04 -6.98 29.42
CA ASP A 539 25.14 -7.72 30.04
C ASP A 539 25.33 -9.13 29.44
N TRP A 540 24.36 -9.64 28.69
CA TRP A 540 24.49 -10.83 27.86
C TRP A 540 24.98 -10.46 26.46
N THR A 541 24.19 -9.69 25.70
CA THR A 541 24.61 -9.13 24.41
C THR A 541 24.15 -7.70 24.25
N HIS A 542 24.95 -6.88 23.56
CA HIS A 542 24.63 -5.47 23.35
C HIS A 542 25.07 -5.03 21.96
N TYR A 543 24.10 -4.70 21.11
CA TYR A 543 24.39 -4.07 19.83
C TYR A 543 25.01 -2.69 20.05
N LYS A 544 26.11 -2.39 19.34
CA LYS A 544 26.77 -1.07 19.41
C LYS A 544 26.60 -0.27 18.13
N GLY A 545 26.13 -0.89 17.06
CA GLY A 545 25.98 -0.26 15.75
C GLY A 545 26.73 -1.02 14.65
N LEU A 546 26.94 -0.34 13.53
CA LEU A 546 27.65 -0.89 12.38
C LEU A 546 28.58 0.12 11.76
N TYR A 547 29.68 -0.37 11.20
CA TYR A 547 30.61 0.39 10.39
C TYR A 547 30.38 0.15 8.91
N ARG A 548 30.65 1.16 8.10
CA ARG A 548 30.58 1.14 6.65
C ARG A 548 31.97 1.40 6.07
N HIS A 549 32.34 0.62 5.05
CA HIS A 549 33.59 0.81 4.30
C HIS A 549 33.32 0.50 2.83
N GLY A 550 33.02 1.53 2.03
CA GLY A 550 32.32 1.35 0.76
C GLY A 550 31.03 0.55 0.97
N ASP A 551 30.77 -0.47 0.15
CA ASP A 551 29.59 -1.34 0.29
C ASP A 551 29.69 -2.33 1.46
N SER A 552 30.86 -2.49 2.09
CA SER A 552 31.04 -3.44 3.20
C SER A 552 30.36 -2.94 4.49
N VAL A 553 29.80 -3.89 5.25
CA VAL A 553 29.20 -3.66 6.57
C VAL A 553 29.97 -4.48 7.60
N VAL A 554 30.37 -3.86 8.71
CA VAL A 554 30.95 -4.56 9.87
C VAL A 554 30.08 -4.29 11.08
N PHE A 555 29.42 -5.32 11.61
CA PHE A 555 28.61 -5.20 12.82
C PHE A 555 29.52 -5.11 14.04
N HIS A 556 29.14 -4.26 14.99
CA HIS A 556 29.83 -4.07 16.26
C HIS A 556 28.86 -4.35 17.40
N TYR A 557 29.22 -5.30 18.25
CA TYR A 557 28.44 -5.65 19.44
C TYR A 557 29.33 -6.23 20.54
N THR A 558 28.76 -6.47 21.72
CA THR A 558 29.43 -7.18 22.80
C THR A 558 28.71 -8.48 23.17
N VAL A 559 29.47 -9.47 23.65
CA VAL A 559 28.97 -10.71 24.26
C VAL A 559 29.55 -10.80 25.67
N GLY A 560 28.74 -10.48 26.67
CA GLY A 560 29.26 -10.00 27.94
C GLY A 560 30.04 -8.69 27.74
N ALA A 561 31.19 -8.58 28.40
CA ALA A 561 32.13 -7.47 28.21
C ALA A 561 33.01 -7.60 26.95
N THR A 562 32.94 -8.71 26.23
CA THR A 562 33.85 -8.97 25.10
C THR A 562 33.34 -8.30 23.84
N LYS A 563 34.15 -7.40 23.26
CA LYS A 563 33.88 -6.81 21.95
C LYS A 563 33.98 -7.85 20.84
N VAL A 564 33.00 -7.83 19.95
CA VAL A 564 32.94 -8.64 18.73
C VAL A 564 32.73 -7.72 17.53
N LEU A 565 33.53 -7.94 16.49
CA LEU A 565 33.29 -7.39 15.16
C LEU A 565 32.93 -8.52 14.21
N GLU A 566 31.85 -8.37 13.45
CA GLU A 566 31.39 -9.38 12.51
C GLU A 566 31.25 -8.80 11.11
N TYR A 567 31.99 -9.37 10.17
CA TYR A 567 32.01 -8.95 8.79
C TYR A 567 31.49 -10.06 7.87
N PRO A 568 30.22 -9.96 7.42
CA PRO A 568 29.69 -10.81 6.37
C PRO A 568 30.22 -10.40 5.00
N SER A 569 30.62 -11.36 4.17
CA SER A 569 31.12 -11.13 2.81
C SER A 569 30.81 -12.32 1.90
N LEU A 570 30.87 -12.11 0.59
CA LEU A 570 30.84 -13.19 -0.39
C LEU A 570 32.26 -13.52 -0.84
N VAL A 571 32.61 -14.81 -0.85
CA VAL A 571 33.87 -15.32 -1.38
C VAL A 571 33.55 -16.28 -2.52
N GLN A 572 34.34 -16.21 -3.60
CA GLN A 572 34.20 -17.07 -4.76
C GLN A 572 35.28 -18.17 -4.72
N ASN A 573 34.91 -19.43 -4.92
CA ASN A 573 35.84 -20.53 -5.14
C ASN A 573 35.49 -21.27 -6.42
N LYS A 574 36.24 -21.01 -7.50
CA LYS A 574 35.87 -21.43 -8.87
C LYS A 574 34.44 -20.95 -9.19
N ASP A 575 33.50 -21.87 -9.44
CA ASP A 575 32.11 -21.56 -9.77
C ASP A 575 31.18 -21.50 -8.54
N GLU A 576 31.67 -21.83 -7.35
CA GLU A 576 30.87 -21.84 -6.12
C GLU A 576 30.90 -20.47 -5.41
N LYS A 577 29.71 -19.93 -5.13
CA LYS A 577 29.51 -18.78 -4.24
C LYS A 577 29.48 -19.24 -2.78
N ILE A 578 30.23 -18.58 -1.91
CA ILE A 578 30.37 -18.93 -0.50
C ILE A 578 30.12 -17.68 0.35
N ILE A 579 29.19 -17.75 1.30
CA ILE A 579 29.04 -16.70 2.31
C ILE A 579 30.12 -16.93 3.38
N SER A 580 30.94 -15.92 3.62
CA SER A 580 31.91 -15.87 4.70
C SER A 580 31.43 -14.94 5.81
N ARG A 581 31.44 -15.43 7.05
CA ARG A 581 31.31 -14.63 8.27
C ARG A 581 32.68 -14.59 8.95
N LEU A 582 33.36 -13.44 8.89
CA LEU A 582 34.62 -13.21 9.58
C LEU A 582 34.34 -12.50 10.91
N LEU A 583 34.62 -13.19 12.02
CA LEU A 583 34.47 -12.65 13.37
C LEU A 583 35.85 -12.30 13.93
N GLU A 584 36.00 -11.10 14.47
CA GLU A 584 37.15 -10.68 15.28
C GLU A 584 36.71 -10.54 16.73
N ILE A 585 37.33 -11.35 17.60
CA ILE A 585 36.91 -11.51 19.00
C ILE A 585 38.00 -10.93 19.91
N ALA A 586 37.65 -9.97 20.75
CA ALA A 586 38.55 -9.40 21.74
C ALA A 586 38.92 -10.41 22.84
N PRO A 587 39.97 -10.16 23.65
CA PRO A 587 40.35 -11.04 24.76
C PRO A 587 39.19 -11.34 25.72
N HIS A 588 39.12 -12.58 26.20
CA HIS A 588 38.08 -13.05 27.11
C HIS A 588 38.52 -14.29 27.91
N THR A 589 37.90 -14.50 29.08
CA THR A 589 38.31 -15.53 30.05
C THR A 589 37.48 -16.81 29.99
N ASN A 590 36.27 -16.75 29.43
CA ASN A 590 35.33 -17.85 29.39
C ASN A 590 35.04 -18.22 27.94
N ALA A 591 34.87 -19.52 27.67
CA ALA A 591 34.48 -19.96 26.33
C ALA A 591 33.18 -19.27 25.88
N LYS A 592 33.06 -18.99 24.59
CA LYS A 592 31.87 -18.36 24.01
C LYS A 592 31.28 -19.21 22.91
N THR A 593 29.98 -19.46 22.98
CA THR A 593 29.29 -20.31 22.01
C THR A 593 28.32 -19.48 21.17
N ILE A 594 28.41 -19.61 19.85
CA ILE A 594 27.54 -18.95 18.87
C ILE A 594 26.68 -19.98 18.14
N ALA A 595 25.40 -19.67 17.94
CA ALA A 595 24.50 -20.41 17.07
C ALA A 595 24.68 -19.95 15.61
N LEU A 596 25.00 -20.89 14.72
CA LEU A 596 25.34 -20.60 13.33
C LEU A 596 24.17 -20.81 12.37
N ALA A 597 23.40 -21.88 12.59
CA ALA A 597 22.26 -22.28 11.78
C ALA A 597 21.42 -23.32 12.54
N ASP A 598 20.13 -23.41 12.22
CA ASP A 598 19.30 -24.53 12.65
C ASP A 598 19.74 -25.81 11.93
N ALA A 599 19.76 -26.93 12.66
CA ALA A 599 20.13 -28.24 12.17
C ALA A 599 18.88 -29.14 12.14
N GLY A 600 18.41 -29.47 10.94
CA GLY A 600 17.32 -30.44 10.76
C GLY A 600 17.77 -31.89 10.97
N ASP A 601 16.85 -32.84 10.91
CA ASP A 601 17.09 -34.27 11.18
C ASP A 601 18.17 -34.92 10.29
N GLN A 602 18.45 -34.33 9.13
CA GLN A 602 19.47 -34.81 8.19
C GLN A 602 20.85 -34.16 8.43
N ALA A 603 21.01 -33.39 9.50
CA ALA A 603 22.27 -32.76 9.83
C ALA A 603 23.30 -33.79 10.33
N SER A 604 24.55 -33.67 9.90
CA SER A 604 25.62 -34.57 10.31
C SER A 604 26.98 -33.88 10.40
N GLN A 605 27.84 -34.40 11.27
CA GLN A 605 29.25 -34.02 11.33
C GLN A 605 30.01 -34.70 10.18
N VAL A 606 30.65 -33.93 9.31
CA VAL A 606 31.48 -34.48 8.22
C VAL A 606 32.91 -34.70 8.69
N ASP A 607 33.49 -33.68 9.33
CA ASP A 607 34.81 -33.69 9.97
C ASP A 607 34.80 -32.69 11.15
N PRO A 608 35.83 -32.63 12.02
CA PRO A 608 35.84 -31.72 13.18
C PRO A 608 35.65 -30.23 12.85
N MET A 609 35.81 -29.82 11.59
CA MET A 609 35.69 -28.45 11.13
C MET A 609 34.49 -28.23 10.21
N THR A 610 33.71 -29.27 9.88
CA THR A 610 32.68 -29.22 8.84
C THR A 610 31.40 -29.94 9.26
N LEU A 611 30.27 -29.24 9.11
CA LEU A 611 28.91 -29.76 9.27
C LEU A 611 28.17 -29.78 7.94
N GLN A 612 27.33 -30.78 7.75
CA GLN A 612 26.30 -30.83 6.71
C GLN A 612 24.94 -30.55 7.36
N LEU A 613 24.21 -29.55 6.90
CA LEU A 613 22.89 -29.12 7.38
C LEU A 613 21.89 -29.17 6.21
N GLY A 614 21.40 -30.36 5.87
CA GLY A 614 20.58 -30.55 4.67
C GLY A 614 21.40 -30.29 3.40
N THR A 615 21.02 -29.28 2.61
CA THR A 615 21.76 -28.88 1.39
C THR A 615 22.93 -27.94 1.66
N THR A 616 23.06 -27.45 2.88
CA THR A 616 24.03 -26.41 3.24
C THR A 616 25.18 -26.99 4.02
N ARG A 617 26.40 -26.56 3.71
CA ARG A 617 27.58 -26.87 4.52
C ARG A 617 28.03 -25.67 5.31
N VAL A 618 28.54 -25.94 6.52
CA VAL A 618 29.14 -24.95 7.41
C VAL A 618 30.54 -25.43 7.75
N ARG A 619 31.56 -24.58 7.57
CA ARG A 619 32.95 -24.94 7.85
C ARG A 619 33.75 -23.81 8.48
N LEU A 620 34.68 -24.15 9.38
CA LEU A 620 35.75 -23.23 9.80
C LEU A 620 36.84 -23.15 8.72
N ASN A 621 37.18 -21.96 8.24
CA ASN A 621 38.18 -21.83 7.18
C ASN A 621 39.57 -22.32 7.62
N THR A 622 39.96 -22.01 8.87
CA THR A 622 41.23 -22.45 9.47
C THR A 622 40.98 -23.14 10.81
N PRO A 623 41.80 -24.15 11.18
CA PRO A 623 41.68 -24.79 12.49
C PRO A 623 42.00 -23.79 13.60
N LEU A 624 41.15 -23.72 14.61
CA LEU A 624 41.38 -22.94 15.83
C LEU A 624 41.49 -23.89 17.01
N ALA A 625 42.67 -23.93 17.64
CA ALA A 625 42.94 -24.84 18.75
C ALA A 625 41.97 -24.61 19.92
N GLY A 626 41.26 -25.66 20.35
CA GLY A 626 40.27 -25.58 21.42
C GLY A 626 38.89 -25.08 20.99
N ALA A 627 38.69 -24.73 19.72
CA ALA A 627 37.35 -24.46 19.18
C ALA A 627 36.65 -25.77 18.78
N THR A 628 35.34 -25.83 19.02
CA THR A 628 34.51 -27.00 18.71
C THR A 628 33.33 -26.57 17.84
N LEU A 629 33.18 -27.20 16.67
CA LEU A 629 32.01 -27.05 15.79
C LEU A 629 31.19 -28.34 15.85
N GLU A 630 29.96 -28.27 16.35
CA GLU A 630 29.11 -29.44 16.60
C GLU A 630 27.62 -29.17 16.30
N ILE A 631 26.84 -30.25 16.17
CA ILE A 631 25.38 -30.19 16.15
C ILE A 631 24.88 -30.51 17.56
N LYS A 632 24.19 -29.57 18.19
CA LYS A 632 23.66 -29.72 19.55
C LYS A 632 22.33 -29.01 19.68
N ASP A 633 21.36 -29.70 20.28
CA ASP A 633 19.98 -29.21 20.51
C ASP A 633 19.30 -28.66 19.23
N GLY A 634 19.48 -29.35 18.10
CA GLY A 634 18.90 -28.94 16.81
C GLY A 634 19.55 -27.70 16.20
N GLN A 635 20.77 -27.33 16.61
CA GLN A 635 21.52 -26.20 16.07
C GLN A 635 22.96 -26.59 15.74
N ALA A 636 23.51 -26.01 14.67
CA ALA A 636 24.94 -25.94 14.45
C ALA A 636 25.54 -24.87 15.39
N ARG A 637 26.43 -25.28 16.28
CA ARG A 637 27.05 -24.41 17.28
C ARG A 637 28.56 -24.41 17.16
N LEU A 638 29.15 -23.23 17.32
CA LEU A 638 30.60 -23.05 17.41
C LEU A 638 30.96 -22.53 18.80
N THR A 639 31.74 -23.30 19.54
CA THR A 639 32.31 -22.89 20.82
C THR A 639 33.74 -22.41 20.59
N LEU A 640 34.01 -21.18 21.01
CA LEU A 640 35.30 -20.51 20.90
C LEU A 640 36.03 -20.54 22.25
N PRO A 641 37.34 -20.87 22.28
CA PRO A 641 38.10 -20.99 23.52
C PRO A 641 38.43 -19.61 24.13
N PRO A 642 38.66 -19.53 25.45
CA PRO A 642 39.28 -18.37 26.10
C PRO A 642 40.55 -17.90 25.41
N ALA A 643 40.77 -16.59 25.34
CA ALA A 643 41.96 -16.03 24.70
C ALA A 643 42.45 -14.76 25.40
N GLN A 644 43.78 -14.63 25.52
CA GLN A 644 44.46 -13.46 26.10
C GLN A 644 44.76 -12.36 25.06
N ARG A 645 44.50 -12.63 23.78
CA ARG A 645 44.73 -11.71 22.66
C ARG A 645 43.55 -11.79 21.70
N THR A 646 43.33 -10.72 20.95
CA THR A 646 42.35 -10.72 19.86
C THR A 646 42.70 -11.80 18.83
N TYR A 647 41.70 -12.54 18.37
CA TYR A 647 41.83 -13.54 17.31
C TYR A 647 40.65 -13.46 16.34
N GLN A 648 40.84 -14.06 15.17
CA GLN A 648 39.82 -14.12 14.12
C GLN A 648 39.36 -15.56 13.90
N VAL A 649 38.08 -15.71 13.60
CA VAL A 649 37.50 -16.97 13.14
C VAL A 649 36.64 -16.69 11.91
N GLU A 650 36.87 -17.45 10.85
CA GLU A 650 36.13 -17.32 9.59
C GLU A 650 35.27 -18.56 9.37
N ILE A 651 33.98 -18.34 9.15
CA ILE A 651 32.96 -19.37 9.03
C ILE A 651 32.36 -19.29 7.62
N LEU A 652 32.42 -20.39 6.89
CA LEU A 652 32.03 -20.49 5.49
C LEU A 652 30.72 -21.26 5.34
N PHE A 653 29.80 -20.74 4.51
CA PHE A 653 28.51 -21.33 4.19
C PHE A 653 28.33 -21.43 2.67
N TRP A 654 28.00 -22.61 2.17
CA TRP A 654 27.71 -22.82 0.74
C TRP A 654 26.68 -23.93 0.53
N SER A 655 26.12 -23.97 -0.68
CA SER A 655 25.20 -25.02 -1.11
C SER A 655 25.97 -26.15 -1.79
N GLY A 656 25.69 -27.40 -1.42
CA GLY A 656 26.26 -28.59 -2.08
C GLY A 656 26.95 -29.58 -1.14
N ASP A 657 27.25 -30.76 -1.69
CA ASP A 657 27.88 -31.90 -1.02
C ASP A 657 29.35 -32.10 -1.43
N GLN A 658 29.87 -31.27 -2.34
CA GLN A 658 31.27 -31.34 -2.74
C GLN A 658 32.16 -30.63 -1.71
N PRO A 659 33.29 -31.23 -1.31
CA PRO A 659 34.29 -30.53 -0.53
C PRO A 659 34.87 -29.36 -1.33
N LEU A 660 35.11 -28.23 -0.67
CA LEU A 660 35.80 -27.10 -1.30
C LEU A 660 37.20 -27.55 -1.76
N SER A 661 37.37 -27.68 -3.08
CA SER A 661 38.56 -28.32 -3.72
C SER A 661 39.89 -27.55 -3.56
N SER A 662 39.86 -26.38 -2.92
CA SER A 662 41.01 -25.59 -2.46
C SER A 662 40.49 -24.53 -1.47
N MET A 663 41.26 -24.22 -0.42
CA MET A 663 40.91 -23.19 0.57
C MET A 663 40.49 -21.90 -0.16
N ALA A 664 39.29 -21.40 0.14
CA ALA A 664 38.92 -20.04 -0.21
C ALA A 664 39.77 -19.12 0.67
N SER A 665 41.05 -18.93 0.32
CA SER A 665 42.00 -18.22 1.16
C SER A 665 41.76 -16.72 1.01
N ARG A 666 40.91 -16.15 1.88
CA ARG A 666 41.05 -14.74 2.19
C ARG A 666 42.32 -14.59 3.03
N LYS A 667 43.20 -13.64 2.69
CA LYS A 667 44.27 -13.25 3.61
C LYS A 667 43.61 -12.71 4.89
N PRO A 668 44.01 -13.17 6.10
CA PRO A 668 43.53 -12.60 7.34
C PRO A 668 43.65 -11.08 7.29
N THR A 669 42.52 -10.40 7.36
CA THR A 669 42.45 -8.94 7.28
C THR A 669 41.96 -8.46 8.63
N PRO A 670 42.81 -7.76 9.40
CA PRO A 670 42.37 -7.15 10.65
C PRO A 670 41.17 -6.23 10.40
N LEU A 671 40.07 -6.44 11.11
CA LEU A 671 38.82 -5.72 10.83
C LEU A 671 38.91 -4.23 11.18
N TRP A 672 39.84 -3.85 12.06
CA TRP A 672 40.12 -2.44 12.36
C TRP A 672 40.40 -1.58 11.12
N LYS A 673 40.87 -2.17 10.01
CA LYS A 673 41.09 -1.46 8.75
C LYS A 673 39.80 -1.00 8.05
N LEU A 674 38.65 -1.55 8.45
CA LEU A 674 37.33 -1.25 7.89
C LEU A 674 36.50 -0.33 8.80
N LEU A 675 37.07 0.18 9.91
CA LEU A 675 36.32 0.92 10.92
C LEU A 675 36.48 2.44 10.84
N ASN A 676 37.37 2.96 9.99
CA ASN A 676 37.67 4.40 9.87
C ASN A 676 37.18 4.97 8.53
N GLY A 677 36.02 4.51 8.07
CA GLY A 677 35.49 4.84 6.74
C GLY A 677 36.22 4.17 5.59
N GLY A 678 35.64 4.30 4.40
CA GLY A 678 36.15 3.67 3.17
C GLY A 678 36.12 4.63 1.98
N PRO A 679 36.18 4.11 0.74
CA PRO A 679 35.93 4.93 -0.43
C PRO A 679 34.50 5.49 -0.41
N VAL A 680 34.36 6.77 -0.78
CA VAL A 680 33.09 7.46 -0.99
C VAL A 680 32.13 6.61 -1.85
N ARG A 681 30.88 6.46 -1.39
CA ARG A 681 29.84 5.68 -2.08
C ARG A 681 28.99 6.54 -3.00
N TRP A 682 28.79 7.81 -2.63
CA TRP A 682 27.95 8.80 -3.28
C TRP A 682 28.76 10.04 -3.61
N PRO A 683 29.67 9.96 -4.61
CA PRO A 683 30.51 11.10 -4.98
C PRO A 683 29.72 12.26 -5.59
N GLU A 684 28.50 12.02 -6.10
CA GLU A 684 27.67 13.03 -6.73
C GLU A 684 27.05 14.01 -5.72
N VAL A 685 27.20 15.31 -6.02
CA VAL A 685 26.43 16.38 -5.39
C VAL A 685 25.31 16.79 -6.35
N VAL A 686 24.05 16.67 -5.89
CA VAL A 686 22.89 17.05 -6.70
C VAL A 686 22.61 18.53 -6.48
N ILE A 687 22.67 19.31 -7.55
CA ILE A 687 22.39 20.74 -7.51
C ILE A 687 20.92 20.98 -7.86
N THR A 688 20.25 21.74 -7.01
CA THR A 688 18.89 22.23 -7.26
C THR A 688 18.85 23.75 -7.05
N LYS A 689 17.79 24.39 -7.53
CA LYS A 689 17.57 25.83 -7.33
C LYS A 689 16.26 26.01 -6.58
N GLY A 690 16.27 26.75 -5.48
CA GLY A 690 15.04 27.04 -4.75
C GLY A 690 14.17 28.06 -5.48
N GLU A 691 12.91 28.10 -5.11
CA GLU A 691 11.89 28.96 -5.73
C GLU A 691 11.40 29.95 -4.68
N LEU A 692 11.69 31.24 -4.87
CA LEU A 692 11.09 32.28 -4.03
C LEU A 692 9.66 32.54 -4.46
N ALA A 693 8.77 32.84 -3.51
CA ALA A 693 7.42 33.28 -3.83
C ALA A 693 7.45 34.69 -4.44
N GLU A 694 7.12 34.80 -5.73
CA GLU A 694 7.05 36.08 -6.46
C GLU A 694 5.62 36.65 -6.56
N GLU A 695 4.60 35.78 -6.65
CA GLU A 695 3.20 36.19 -6.91
C GLU A 695 2.49 36.79 -5.68
N ASP A 696 2.96 36.47 -4.47
CA ASP A 696 2.30 36.82 -3.19
C ASP A 696 3.17 37.74 -2.31
N VAL A 697 4.14 38.46 -2.88
CA VAL A 697 5.05 39.32 -2.07
C VAL A 697 4.29 40.39 -1.27
N ASP A 698 3.05 40.71 -1.64
CA ASP A 698 2.11 41.59 -0.95
C ASP A 698 1.37 40.98 0.24
N GLU A 699 1.47 39.67 0.43
CA GLU A 699 0.93 38.99 1.60
C GLU A 699 1.92 38.98 2.79
N PRO A 700 1.42 38.94 4.04
CA PRO A 700 2.29 38.92 5.23
C PRO A 700 3.18 37.68 5.33
N TYR A 701 2.69 36.54 4.84
CA TYR A 701 3.44 35.28 4.80
C TYR A 701 3.42 34.70 3.40
N VAL A 702 4.59 34.27 2.95
CA VAL A 702 4.77 33.62 1.65
C VAL A 702 5.53 32.31 1.82
N LEU A 703 5.49 31.46 0.81
CA LEU A 703 6.08 30.13 0.85
C LEU A 703 7.19 30.01 -0.22
N ASP A 704 8.45 30.04 0.22
CA ASP A 704 9.58 29.72 -0.65
C ASP A 704 9.82 28.21 -0.66
N ARG A 705 10.10 27.62 -1.82
CA ARG A 705 10.37 26.19 -1.96
C ARG A 705 11.87 25.92 -1.92
N ILE A 706 12.30 25.07 -0.99
CA ILE A 706 13.63 24.46 -1.00
C ILE A 706 13.49 23.18 -1.82
N THR A 707 13.88 23.25 -3.08
CA THR A 707 13.64 22.15 -4.03
C THR A 707 14.44 20.91 -3.63
N LEU A 708 13.72 19.81 -3.46
CA LEU A 708 14.32 18.51 -3.13
C LEU A 708 14.98 17.88 -4.38
N PRO A 709 15.97 16.98 -4.21
CA PRO A 709 16.61 16.26 -5.30
C PRO A 709 15.71 15.12 -5.82
N TYR A 710 14.55 15.48 -6.38
CA TYR A 710 13.58 14.52 -6.92
C TYR A 710 14.19 13.64 -8.02
N ASP A 711 15.02 14.23 -8.88
CA ASP A 711 15.76 13.56 -9.94
C ASP A 711 17.19 13.17 -9.49
N ASN A 712 17.28 12.38 -8.42
CA ASN A 712 18.58 11.89 -7.92
C ASN A 712 19.05 10.62 -8.66
N PRO A 713 20.38 10.40 -8.79
CA PRO A 713 20.92 9.27 -9.57
C PRO A 713 20.66 7.88 -8.94
N TRP A 714 20.20 7.83 -7.69
CA TRP A 714 19.97 6.58 -6.96
C TRP A 714 18.52 6.09 -7.05
N GLY A 715 17.58 6.90 -7.55
CA GLY A 715 16.21 6.49 -7.86
C GLY A 715 15.34 6.16 -6.64
N LEU A 716 15.74 6.59 -5.43
CA LEU A 716 14.89 6.54 -4.25
C LEU A 716 14.04 7.81 -4.14
N SER A 717 12.81 7.63 -3.65
CA SER A 717 11.89 8.74 -3.42
C SER A 717 12.37 9.60 -2.25
N VAL A 718 12.25 10.92 -2.38
CA VAL A 718 12.64 11.87 -1.32
C VAL A 718 11.40 12.25 -0.49
N ARG A 719 10.89 11.28 0.27
CA ARG A 719 9.75 11.47 1.20
C ARG A 719 10.26 11.90 2.57
N VAL A 720 10.30 13.19 2.84
CA VAL A 720 10.93 13.76 4.04
C VAL A 720 10.17 13.35 5.32
N GLY A 721 10.85 12.63 6.21
CA GLY A 721 10.33 12.19 7.51
C GLY A 721 10.71 13.11 8.67
N GLY A 722 11.85 13.79 8.59
CA GLY A 722 12.41 14.65 9.65
C GLY A 722 13.52 15.55 9.12
N PHE A 723 13.74 16.69 9.77
CA PHE A 723 14.87 17.57 9.46
C PHE A 723 15.29 18.43 10.66
N ASP A 724 16.53 18.93 10.62
CA ASP A 724 17.05 19.93 11.54
C ASP A 724 18.21 20.72 10.90
N PHE A 725 18.55 21.86 11.49
CA PHE A 725 19.65 22.73 11.02
C PHE A 725 20.97 22.43 11.74
N PHE A 726 22.08 22.60 11.00
CA PHE A 726 23.40 22.68 11.61
C PHE A 726 23.61 24.06 12.25
N SER A 727 24.62 24.19 13.12
CA SER A 727 24.95 25.42 13.83
C SER A 727 25.30 26.59 12.90
N ASP A 728 25.77 26.30 11.67
CA ASP A 728 26.02 27.30 10.62
C ASP A 728 24.75 28.01 10.14
N ASN A 729 23.57 27.43 10.40
CA ASN A 729 22.25 27.87 9.96
C ASN A 729 22.12 28.08 8.44
N THR A 730 23.06 27.59 7.63
CA THR A 730 23.04 27.59 6.15
C THR A 730 22.92 26.20 5.57
N SER A 731 23.04 25.19 6.43
CA SER A 731 22.98 23.79 6.09
C SER A 731 21.93 23.08 6.96
N ALA A 732 21.30 22.06 6.41
CA ALA A 732 20.34 21.21 7.12
C ALA A 732 20.56 19.74 6.78
N ALA A 733 20.16 18.85 7.69
CA ALA A 733 20.04 17.42 7.41
C ALA A 733 18.57 17.01 7.37
N LEU A 734 18.22 16.12 6.44
CA LEU A 734 16.87 15.60 6.26
C LEU A 734 16.91 14.08 6.18
N CYS A 735 16.05 13.38 6.93
CA CYS A 735 15.83 11.95 6.75
C CYS A 735 14.63 11.68 5.84
N THR A 736 14.68 10.60 5.06
CA THR A 736 13.57 10.14 4.24
C THR A 736 12.96 8.87 4.80
N TRP A 737 11.65 8.72 4.70
CA TRP A 737 10.95 7.50 5.08
C TRP A 737 11.48 6.26 4.33
N ASP A 738 12.06 6.46 3.14
CA ASP A 738 12.72 5.43 2.32
C ASP A 738 14.09 4.96 2.87
N GLY A 739 14.60 5.58 3.94
CA GLY A 739 15.78 5.10 4.67
C GLY A 739 17.09 5.84 4.37
N ASP A 740 17.02 7.11 3.92
CA ASP A 740 18.20 7.94 3.65
C ASP A 740 18.32 9.14 4.59
N VAL A 741 19.54 9.66 4.72
CA VAL A 741 19.83 11.00 5.24
C VAL A 741 20.53 11.80 4.16
N TRP A 742 20.06 13.02 3.93
CA TRP A 742 20.61 13.98 3.00
C TRP A 742 21.04 15.23 3.73
N ILE A 743 22.18 15.79 3.34
CA ILE A 743 22.63 17.11 3.77
C ILE A 743 22.41 18.07 2.61
N VAL A 744 21.74 19.19 2.90
CA VAL A 744 21.61 20.33 1.99
C VAL A 744 22.47 21.48 2.48
N LYS A 745 23.21 22.10 1.57
CA LYS A 745 23.96 23.35 1.80
C LYS A 745 23.43 24.46 0.90
N GLY A 746 23.71 25.71 1.27
CA GLY A 746 23.36 26.88 0.46
C GLY A 746 21.97 27.46 0.76
N ILE A 747 21.36 27.10 1.90
CA ILE A 747 20.12 27.71 2.36
C ILE A 747 20.42 29.18 2.69
N SER A 748 19.94 30.06 1.82
CA SER A 748 20.18 31.50 1.85
C SER A 748 18.89 32.26 1.58
N ASP A 749 18.92 33.58 1.71
CA ASP A 749 17.75 34.41 1.44
C ASP A 749 17.27 34.29 -0.01
N ARG A 750 18.19 34.05 -0.96
CA ARG A 750 17.91 33.99 -2.40
C ARG A 750 17.68 32.60 -2.98
N LEU A 751 18.09 31.54 -2.26
CA LEU A 751 17.99 30.13 -2.69
C LEU A 751 18.52 29.84 -4.11
N GLU A 752 19.58 30.54 -4.54
CA GLU A 752 20.09 30.46 -5.91
C GLU A 752 20.69 29.10 -6.28
N GLN A 753 21.32 28.43 -5.31
CA GLN A 753 21.97 27.14 -5.48
C GLN A 753 21.89 26.36 -4.16
N LEU A 754 21.29 25.18 -4.24
CA LEU A 754 21.15 24.22 -3.15
C LEU A 754 21.93 22.97 -3.50
N GLU A 755 22.89 22.61 -2.65
CA GLU A 755 23.77 21.46 -2.86
C GLU A 755 23.35 20.30 -1.97
N TRP A 756 22.87 19.22 -2.58
CA TRP A 756 22.42 18.04 -1.87
C TRP A 756 23.44 16.93 -1.96
N LYS A 757 23.88 16.42 -0.81
CA LYS A 757 24.72 15.22 -0.71
C LYS A 757 24.03 14.17 0.14
N ARG A 758 23.97 12.93 -0.36
CA ARG A 758 23.50 11.79 0.43
C ARG A 758 24.57 11.46 1.47
N PHE A 759 24.18 11.42 2.73
CA PHE A 759 25.08 11.24 3.88
C PHE A 759 24.98 9.83 4.46
N ALA A 760 23.78 9.27 4.53
CA ALA A 760 23.54 7.91 5.01
C ALA A 760 22.41 7.24 4.22
N SER A 761 22.41 5.91 4.20
CA SER A 761 21.34 5.07 3.64
C SER A 761 21.15 3.77 4.42
N GLY A 762 20.03 3.10 4.18
CA GLY A 762 19.73 1.77 4.70
C GLY A 762 19.12 1.78 6.10
N ILE A 763 18.44 2.87 6.46
CA ILE A 763 17.83 3.09 7.77
C ILE A 763 16.38 2.58 7.77
N HIS A 764 15.89 2.04 8.89
CA HIS A 764 14.56 1.45 8.99
C HIS A 764 13.47 2.52 9.18
N GLU A 765 12.94 3.06 8.09
CA GLU A 765 11.79 3.99 8.11
C GLU A 765 11.95 5.21 9.04
N PRO A 766 13.02 6.04 8.90
CA PRO A 766 13.25 7.15 9.81
C PRO A 766 12.23 8.28 9.61
N LEU A 767 11.50 8.61 10.67
CA LEU A 767 10.46 9.64 10.70
C LEU A 767 10.72 10.74 11.73
N GLY A 768 11.95 10.84 12.23
CA GLY A 768 12.44 11.94 13.06
C GLY A 768 13.95 12.14 12.92
N LEU A 769 14.37 13.41 12.92
CA LEU A 769 15.77 13.81 12.86
C LEU A 769 15.99 15.00 13.81
N LYS A 770 17.11 14.96 14.53
CA LYS A 770 17.59 16.04 15.39
C LYS A 770 19.10 16.20 15.22
N ILE A 771 19.59 17.43 15.17
CA ILE A 771 21.02 17.72 15.25
C ILE A 771 21.34 18.21 16.67
N VAL A 772 22.37 17.61 17.28
CA VAL A 772 22.89 17.99 18.60
C VAL A 772 24.40 18.11 18.47
N ASP A 773 24.94 19.28 18.79
CA ASP A 773 26.38 19.57 18.66
C ASP A 773 26.94 19.24 17.26
N ASP A 774 26.20 19.62 16.21
CA ASP A 774 26.47 19.32 14.78
C ASP A 774 26.54 17.83 14.42
N ILE A 775 26.11 16.94 15.33
CA ILE A 775 25.98 15.51 15.08
C ILE A 775 24.53 15.19 14.74
N ILE A 776 24.34 14.44 13.66
CA ILE A 776 23.01 14.01 13.22
C ILE A 776 22.54 12.81 14.06
N TYR A 777 21.30 12.88 14.52
CA TYR A 777 20.56 11.79 15.13
C TYR A 777 19.28 11.53 14.35
N THR A 778 18.97 10.28 14.06
CA THR A 778 17.65 9.88 13.55
C THR A 778 16.98 8.92 14.53
N VAL A 779 15.66 9.03 14.66
CA VAL A 779 14.85 7.96 15.24
C VAL A 779 14.14 7.21 14.13
N SER A 780 14.28 5.89 14.18
CA SER A 780 13.71 4.91 13.27
C SER A 780 13.21 3.73 14.08
N ASP A 781 12.41 2.85 13.48
CA ASP A 781 11.88 1.66 14.16
C ASP A 781 12.98 0.81 14.82
N ASP A 782 14.19 0.84 14.25
CA ASP A 782 15.34 0.05 14.68
C ASP A 782 16.31 0.69 15.67
N GLN A 783 16.33 2.00 15.91
CA GLN A 783 17.13 2.65 16.96
C GLN A 783 17.04 4.17 16.87
N ILE A 784 17.57 4.86 17.89
CA ILE A 784 18.16 6.17 17.70
C ILE A 784 19.56 5.91 17.15
N THR A 785 19.81 6.35 15.92
CA THR A 785 21.15 6.25 15.30
C THR A 785 21.89 7.56 15.52
N ARG A 786 23.12 7.49 16.05
CA ARG A 786 24.07 8.61 16.05
C ARG A 786 25.08 8.38 14.93
N TYR A 787 25.18 9.31 13.99
CA TYR A 787 26.04 9.15 12.82
C TYR A 787 27.41 9.79 13.00
N HIS A 788 28.46 9.11 12.54
CA HIS A 788 29.81 9.64 12.52
C HIS A 788 30.42 9.50 11.13
N ASP A 789 30.93 10.60 10.60
CA ASP A 789 31.84 10.64 9.46
C ASP A 789 33.27 10.58 10.02
N LEU A 790 33.93 9.43 9.87
CA LEU A 790 35.21 9.16 10.54
C LEU A 790 36.41 9.53 9.67
N ASN A 791 36.20 9.68 8.37
CA ASN A 791 37.23 10.04 7.40
C ASN A 791 37.04 11.45 6.78
N GLU A 792 36.02 12.18 7.21
CA GLU A 792 35.65 13.53 6.77
C GLU A 792 35.34 13.62 5.27
N ASP A 793 34.82 12.53 4.68
CA ASP A 793 34.48 12.49 3.25
C ASP A 793 33.06 12.99 2.93
N GLY A 794 32.27 13.33 3.95
CA GLY A 794 30.89 13.78 3.84
C GLY A 794 29.86 12.66 3.78
N GLU A 795 30.21 11.45 4.24
CA GLU A 795 29.30 10.31 4.45
C GLU A 795 29.42 9.73 5.86
N ALA A 796 28.36 9.09 6.35
CA ALA A 796 28.42 8.36 7.60
C ALA A 796 29.19 7.03 7.43
N ASP A 797 30.14 6.81 8.32
CA ASP A 797 30.96 5.60 8.42
C ASP A 797 30.57 4.72 9.60
N TYR A 798 30.13 5.32 10.70
CA TYR A 798 29.67 4.59 11.87
C TYR A 798 28.24 5.00 12.20
N TYR A 799 27.36 4.01 12.15
CA TYR A 799 25.96 4.13 12.52
C TYR A 799 25.86 3.57 13.92
N GLU A 800 26.09 4.44 14.90
CA GLU A 800 26.08 4.03 16.29
C GLU A 800 24.66 3.78 16.78
N ASN A 801 24.48 2.65 17.46
CA ASN A 801 23.28 2.42 18.26
C ASN A 801 23.35 3.29 19.51
N PHE A 802 22.70 4.46 19.47
CA PHE A 802 22.65 5.36 20.62
C PHE A 802 21.66 4.84 21.67
N ASN A 803 20.49 4.34 21.22
CA ASN A 803 19.53 3.61 22.05
C ASN A 803 18.59 2.76 21.17
N ASN A 804 18.18 1.58 21.64
CA ASN A 804 17.15 0.74 21.00
C ASN A 804 16.27 -0.01 22.02
N ASP A 805 16.04 0.58 23.20
CA ASP A 805 15.49 -0.15 24.35
C ASP A 805 13.98 -0.47 24.24
N TRP A 806 13.30 0.01 23.20
CA TRP A 806 11.89 -0.28 22.97
C TRP A 806 11.65 -1.64 22.32
N GLU A 807 10.42 -2.13 22.49
CA GLU A 807 9.94 -3.38 21.91
C GLU A 807 9.16 -3.09 20.63
N LEU A 808 9.64 -3.62 19.50
CA LEU A 808 9.03 -3.45 18.18
C LEU A 808 8.18 -4.67 17.78
N THR A 809 7.12 -4.46 17.00
CA THR A 809 6.40 -5.54 16.30
C THR A 809 6.30 -5.25 14.81
N SER A 810 5.78 -6.19 14.04
CA SER A 810 5.49 -5.98 12.61
C SER A 810 4.18 -5.21 12.36
N GLY A 811 3.61 -4.61 13.40
CA GLY A 811 2.30 -4.00 13.33
C GLY A 811 2.31 -2.74 12.48
N PHE A 812 1.32 -2.61 11.60
CA PHE A 812 1.15 -1.41 10.79
C PHE A 812 0.92 -0.17 11.66
N HIS A 813 1.46 1.01 11.27
CA HIS A 813 1.43 2.27 12.04
C HIS A 813 2.18 2.28 13.38
N ALA A 814 2.93 1.24 13.72
CA ALA A 814 3.86 1.25 14.85
C ALA A 814 5.16 2.01 14.52
N PHE A 815 5.06 3.25 14.02
CA PHE A 815 6.23 4.05 13.69
C PHE A 815 6.71 4.87 14.89
N LEU A 816 7.98 5.25 14.85
CA LEU A 816 8.55 6.26 15.74
C LEU A 816 8.53 7.62 15.04
N PHE A 817 7.77 8.56 15.59
CA PHE A 817 7.48 9.83 14.97
C PHE A 817 8.20 11.00 15.64
N ASP A 818 8.86 11.80 14.79
CA ASP A 818 9.57 13.04 15.11
C ASP A 818 10.68 12.83 16.16
N LEU A 819 11.59 13.79 16.30
CA LEU A 819 12.66 13.72 17.30
C LEU A 819 13.00 15.12 17.79
N HIS A 820 12.87 15.31 19.10
CA HIS A 820 13.19 16.56 19.78
C HIS A 820 14.15 16.30 20.93
N THR A 821 14.76 17.38 21.42
CA THR A 821 15.42 17.41 22.72
C THR A 821 14.66 18.31 23.67
N ASP A 822 14.54 17.92 24.93
CA ASP A 822 14.11 18.83 25.99
C ASP A 822 15.25 19.76 26.44
N PRO A 823 15.00 20.77 27.29
CA PRO A 823 16.03 21.67 27.81
C PRO A 823 17.16 20.97 28.58
N GLU A 824 16.90 19.80 29.16
CA GLU A 824 17.91 18.97 29.82
C GLU A 824 18.77 18.15 28.83
N GLY A 825 18.40 18.14 27.54
CA GLY A 825 19.08 17.43 26.46
C GLY A 825 18.66 15.97 26.30
N ASN A 826 17.58 15.54 26.93
CA ASN A 826 17.00 14.22 26.71
C ASN A 826 16.24 14.20 25.37
N PHE A 827 16.30 13.08 24.68
CA PHE A 827 15.60 12.87 23.42
C PHE A 827 14.14 12.47 23.67
N VAL A 828 13.21 13.07 22.93
CA VAL A 828 11.76 12.81 23.05
C VAL A 828 11.19 12.51 21.66
N PHE A 829 10.37 11.46 21.59
CA PHE A 829 9.68 11.02 20.37
C PHE A 829 8.37 10.29 20.70
N ALA A 830 7.47 10.17 19.74
CA ALA A 830 6.23 9.41 19.91
C ALA A 830 6.31 8.03 19.23
N PHE A 831 5.66 7.03 19.82
CA PHE A 831 5.58 5.68 19.28
C PHE A 831 4.12 5.30 19.01
N GLY A 832 3.79 5.05 17.75
CA GLY A 832 2.43 4.66 17.34
C GLY A 832 1.98 3.31 17.91
N SER A 833 0.67 3.13 17.94
CA SER A 833 0.04 1.83 18.18
C SER A 833 0.00 1.04 16.87
N PRO A 834 0.15 -0.30 16.93
CA PRO A 834 0.11 -1.18 15.76
C PRO A 834 -1.34 -1.34 15.26
N VAL A 835 -1.87 -0.35 14.54
CA VAL A 835 -3.26 -0.31 14.05
C VAL A 835 -3.48 -1.38 13.00
N ARG A 836 -4.59 -2.13 13.07
CA ARG A 836 -4.95 -3.09 12.02
C ARG A 836 -5.38 -2.39 10.73
N GLY A 837 -5.18 -3.07 9.59
CA GLY A 837 -5.72 -2.62 8.30
C GLY A 837 -7.22 -2.29 8.38
N GLY A 838 -7.60 -1.12 7.86
CA GLY A 838 -8.96 -0.57 8.02
C GLY A 838 -9.14 0.34 9.25
N GLY A 839 -8.08 0.53 10.05
CA GLY A 839 -7.99 1.57 11.07
C GLY A 839 -8.62 1.26 12.42
N ARG A 840 -9.29 0.10 12.54
CA ARG A 840 -10.02 -0.35 13.74
C ARG A 840 -9.18 -1.34 14.53
N SER A 841 -9.04 -1.12 15.83
CA SER A 841 -8.34 -2.03 16.75
C SER A 841 -6.83 -2.16 16.44
N PHE A 842 -6.14 -2.97 17.24
CA PHE A 842 -4.70 -3.12 17.27
C PHE A 842 -4.27 -4.56 17.02
N GLU A 843 -3.08 -4.74 16.46
CA GLU A 843 -2.36 -6.01 16.36
C GLU A 843 -1.67 -6.33 17.70
N ARG A 844 -0.60 -7.13 17.66
CA ARG A 844 0.20 -7.40 18.85
C ARG A 844 0.85 -6.10 19.34
N MET A 845 0.44 -5.64 20.52
CA MET A 845 1.04 -4.49 21.20
C MET A 845 2.22 -4.92 22.08
N SER A 846 3.15 -4.00 22.26
CA SER A 846 4.32 -4.14 23.13
C SER A 846 4.15 -3.23 24.35
N ALA A 847 5.08 -3.26 25.30
CA ALA A 847 5.02 -2.38 26.47
C ALA A 847 5.16 -0.88 26.14
N HIS A 848 5.64 -0.55 24.92
CA HIS A 848 6.04 0.79 24.52
C HIS A 848 5.12 1.43 23.46
N HIS A 849 4.32 0.63 22.74
CA HIS A 849 3.42 1.15 21.71
C HIS A 849 2.40 2.15 22.27
N GLY A 850 2.04 3.15 21.45
CA GLY A 850 1.04 4.16 21.80
C GLY A 850 1.49 5.09 22.92
N SER A 851 2.77 5.48 22.93
CA SER A 851 3.38 6.25 24.03
C SER A 851 4.25 7.41 23.53
N LEU A 852 4.45 8.40 24.40
CA LEU A 852 5.58 9.33 24.31
C LEU A 852 6.75 8.73 25.08
N LEU A 853 7.89 8.63 24.43
CA LEU A 853 9.11 8.04 24.98
C LEU A 853 10.19 9.08 25.14
N LYS A 854 10.99 8.92 26.19
CA LYS A 854 12.08 9.82 26.55
C LYS A 854 13.36 9.02 26.82
N VAL A 855 14.42 9.33 26.08
CA VAL A 855 15.76 8.74 26.23
C VAL A 855 16.68 9.77 26.86
N SER A 856 17.44 9.37 27.88
CA SER A 856 18.39 10.25 28.56
C SER A 856 19.40 10.86 27.59
N LYS A 857 19.94 12.05 27.92
CA LYS A 857 20.94 12.76 27.10
C LYS A 857 22.15 11.90 26.68
N ASP A 858 22.51 10.90 27.48
CA ASP A 858 23.62 9.98 27.23
C ASP A 858 23.21 8.67 26.52
N GLY A 859 21.93 8.49 26.21
CA GLY A 859 21.38 7.31 25.52
C GLY A 859 21.19 6.09 26.42
N SER A 860 21.52 6.18 27.71
CA SER A 860 21.60 5.01 28.60
C SER A 860 20.26 4.49 29.11
N ASN A 861 19.22 5.35 29.18
CA ASN A 861 17.95 5.02 29.82
C ASN A 861 16.75 5.47 28.99
N LEU A 862 15.80 4.56 28.77
CA LEU A 862 14.49 4.82 28.16
C LEU A 862 13.41 4.87 29.23
N THR A 863 12.57 5.90 29.19
CA THR A 863 11.39 6.06 30.04
C THR A 863 10.16 6.37 29.20
N LYS A 864 9.00 5.99 29.72
CA LYS A 864 7.72 6.36 29.13
C LYS A 864 7.22 7.63 29.81
N TYR A 865 6.98 8.67 29.02
CA TYR A 865 6.54 9.97 29.54
C TYR A 865 5.01 10.07 29.61
N ALA A 866 4.28 9.53 28.63
CA ALA A 866 2.81 9.48 28.61
C ALA A 866 2.34 8.33 27.69
N SER A 867 1.07 7.93 27.79
CA SER A 867 0.51 6.84 26.97
C SER A 867 -0.95 7.08 26.57
N GLY A 868 -1.49 6.20 25.74
CA GLY A 868 -2.83 6.36 25.17
C GLY A 868 -2.85 6.99 23.78
N LEU A 869 -1.74 6.91 23.04
CA LEU A 869 -1.65 7.39 21.65
C LEU A 869 -2.01 6.30 20.65
N ARG A 870 -2.60 6.71 19.53
CA ARG A 870 -2.98 5.82 18.43
C ARG A 870 -1.96 5.82 17.29
N ALA A 871 -1.82 6.92 16.58
CA ALA A 871 -0.86 7.10 15.49
C ALA A 871 -0.42 8.57 15.45
N PRO A 872 0.36 9.01 16.47
CA PRO A 872 0.74 10.39 16.72
C PRO A 872 1.84 10.83 15.75
N ASN A 873 1.45 11.27 14.55
CA ASN A 873 2.38 11.52 13.46
C ASN A 873 3.40 12.66 13.71
N GLY A 874 3.21 13.49 14.74
CA GLY A 874 4.22 14.45 15.19
C GLY A 874 4.00 14.98 16.59
N ILE A 875 5.08 15.48 17.18
CA ILE A 875 5.11 16.06 18.53
C ILE A 875 5.65 17.49 18.49
N GLY A 876 5.70 18.15 19.64
CA GLY A 876 6.44 19.39 19.83
C GLY A 876 7.01 19.48 21.23
N VAL A 877 8.16 20.14 21.36
CA VAL A 877 8.77 20.49 22.64
C VAL A 877 9.01 22.00 22.66
N SER A 878 8.44 22.68 23.65
CA SER A 878 8.62 24.12 23.81
C SER A 878 10.02 24.46 24.35
N PRO A 879 10.49 25.71 24.22
CA PRO A 879 11.73 26.15 24.85
C PRO A 879 11.78 25.96 26.38
N THR A 880 10.63 25.79 27.02
CA THR A 880 10.50 25.53 28.46
C THR A 880 10.34 24.05 28.81
N GLY A 881 10.41 23.15 27.83
CA GLY A 881 10.29 21.70 28.02
C GLY A 881 8.85 21.16 27.99
N GLN A 882 7.85 22.00 27.72
CA GLN A 882 6.47 21.53 27.57
C GLN A 882 6.34 20.64 26.33
N ILE A 883 5.82 19.43 26.50
CA ILE A 883 5.56 18.49 25.41
C ILE A 883 4.11 18.62 24.91
N THR A 884 3.94 18.56 23.59
CA THR A 884 2.63 18.47 22.92
C THR A 884 2.65 17.37 21.87
N THR A 885 1.47 16.89 21.47
CA THR A 885 1.36 15.91 20.39
C THR A 885 0.06 16.07 19.62
N GLY A 886 0.11 15.79 18.31
CA GLY A 886 -1.10 15.47 17.55
C GLY A 886 -1.50 14.00 17.74
N ASP A 887 -2.63 13.59 17.17
CA ASP A 887 -2.97 12.19 16.93
C ASP A 887 -3.94 12.07 15.73
N ASN A 888 -4.11 10.85 15.21
CA ASN A 888 -4.97 10.57 14.06
C ASN A 888 -6.29 9.94 14.53
N GLU A 889 -7.41 10.44 14.00
CA GLU A 889 -8.75 9.92 14.33
C GLU A 889 -8.88 8.40 14.09
N GLY A 890 -9.57 7.70 15.01
CA GLY A 890 -9.82 6.27 14.93
C GLY A 890 -10.21 5.67 16.28
N THR A 891 -9.85 4.42 16.52
CA THR A 891 -10.16 3.69 17.78
C THR A 891 -9.69 4.49 19.01
N PHE A 892 -10.63 4.88 19.88
CA PHE A 892 -10.43 5.73 21.06
C PHE A 892 -9.96 7.17 20.82
N VAL A 893 -9.86 7.60 19.56
CA VAL A 893 -9.47 8.96 19.17
C VAL A 893 -10.61 9.54 18.30
N PRO A 894 -11.62 10.17 18.91
CA PRO A 894 -12.89 10.48 18.24
C PRO A 894 -12.74 11.41 17.02
N ARG A 895 -11.83 12.37 17.15
CA ARG A 895 -11.36 13.34 16.14
C ARG A 895 -9.88 13.61 16.41
N CYS A 896 -9.17 14.29 15.49
CA CYS A 896 -7.75 14.58 15.71
C CYS A 896 -7.58 15.58 16.86
N PRO A 897 -6.81 15.25 17.92
CA PRO A 897 -6.53 16.17 19.01
C PRO A 897 -5.27 17.00 18.76
N ILE A 898 -5.18 18.13 19.47
CA ILE A 898 -3.92 18.73 19.90
C ILE A 898 -3.82 18.50 21.41
N ASN A 899 -2.86 17.70 21.85
CA ASN A 899 -2.66 17.36 23.26
C ASN A 899 -1.62 18.28 23.90
N TRP A 900 -1.90 18.76 25.12
CA TRP A 900 -0.95 19.41 26.01
C TRP A 900 -0.57 18.39 27.09
N VAL A 901 0.67 17.89 27.07
CA VAL A 901 1.01 16.63 27.75
C VAL A 901 1.84 16.85 29.00
N SER A 902 1.39 16.26 30.10
CA SER A 902 2.10 16.12 31.36
C SER A 902 2.61 14.69 31.54
N GLU A 903 3.55 14.51 32.46
CA GLU A 903 4.09 13.19 32.77
C GLU A 903 2.99 12.26 33.31
N ASN A 904 2.96 11.02 32.83
CA ASN A 904 1.99 9.96 33.11
C ASN A 904 0.56 10.21 32.59
N ASP A 905 0.36 11.20 31.71
CA ASP A 905 -0.96 11.45 31.12
C ASP A 905 -1.52 10.26 30.33
N PHE A 906 -2.84 10.09 30.39
CA PHE A 906 -3.63 9.21 29.53
C PHE A 906 -4.25 10.01 28.38
N LEU A 907 -3.89 9.66 27.15
CA LEU A 907 -4.25 10.43 25.94
C LEU A 907 -5.40 9.82 25.12
N GLY A 908 -5.98 8.71 25.58
CA GLY A 908 -7.27 8.20 25.09
C GLY A 908 -7.31 6.72 24.72
N VAL A 909 -6.25 6.13 24.16
CA VAL A 909 -6.23 4.71 23.76
C VAL A 909 -6.03 3.79 24.96
N VAL A 910 -7.10 3.11 25.37
CA VAL A 910 -7.09 2.23 26.55
C VAL A 910 -6.08 1.08 26.42
N ASP A 911 -5.96 0.46 25.23
CA ASP A 911 -5.07 -0.70 25.02
C ASP A 911 -3.57 -0.38 25.18
N SER A 912 -3.13 0.87 24.95
CA SER A 912 -1.74 1.31 25.15
C SER A 912 -1.48 1.89 26.54
N TYR A 913 -2.52 2.15 27.33
CA TYR A 913 -2.35 2.71 28.66
C TYR A 913 -1.77 1.69 29.63
N GLU A 914 -0.64 2.03 30.24
CA GLU A 914 0.08 1.09 31.10
C GLU A 914 -0.67 0.78 32.40
N ASN A 915 -1.40 1.76 32.93
CA ASN A 915 -2.21 1.65 34.13
C ASN A 915 -3.68 1.36 33.80
N ARG A 916 -3.99 0.75 32.64
CA ARG A 916 -5.37 0.45 32.22
C ARG A 916 -6.20 -0.33 33.24
N GLU A 917 -5.55 -1.13 34.09
CA GLU A 917 -6.24 -1.87 35.17
C GLU A 917 -6.83 -0.92 36.24
N GLN A 918 -6.38 0.34 36.30
CA GLN A 918 -6.91 1.38 37.18
C GLN A 918 -8.09 2.14 36.56
N LEU A 919 -8.32 1.99 35.24
CA LEU A 919 -9.46 2.61 34.56
C LEU A 919 -10.75 1.85 34.89
N LYS A 920 -11.83 2.60 35.13
CA LYS A 920 -13.20 2.09 35.27
C LYS A 920 -13.79 1.69 33.93
N THR A 921 -13.30 2.28 32.84
CA THR A 921 -13.63 1.90 31.47
C THR A 921 -13.29 0.43 31.20
N THR A 922 -14.27 -0.38 30.74
CA THR A 922 -14.09 -1.83 30.54
C THR A 922 -13.59 -2.23 29.15
N ALA A 923 -12.81 -3.32 29.19
CA ALA A 923 -12.35 -4.23 28.15
C ALA A 923 -11.49 -3.63 27.02
N THR A 924 -10.20 -4.00 27.04
CA THR A 924 -9.37 -4.05 25.82
C THR A 924 -10.10 -4.80 24.72
N VAL A 925 -9.68 -4.61 23.47
CA VAL A 925 -10.25 -5.36 22.32
C VAL A 925 -10.22 -6.88 22.58
N LYS A 926 -9.17 -7.37 23.25
CA LYS A 926 -9.00 -8.78 23.58
C LYS A 926 -10.04 -9.27 24.60
N GLU A 927 -10.29 -8.52 25.66
CA GLU A 927 -11.28 -8.90 26.69
C GLU A 927 -12.71 -8.88 26.13
N ARG A 928 -13.00 -7.96 25.20
CA ARG A 928 -14.30 -7.94 24.52
C ARG A 928 -14.52 -9.18 23.66
N ARG A 929 -13.49 -9.64 22.94
CA ARG A 929 -13.54 -10.91 22.20
C ARG A 929 -13.79 -12.12 23.12
N MET A 930 -13.48 -12.00 24.40
CA MET A 930 -13.77 -13.01 25.42
C MET A 930 -15.14 -12.81 26.10
N GLY A 931 -16.00 -11.93 25.56
CA GLY A 931 -17.39 -11.76 25.98
C GLY A 931 -17.63 -10.69 27.05
N ARG A 932 -16.63 -9.84 27.37
CA ARG A 932 -16.82 -8.72 28.31
C ARG A 932 -17.49 -7.54 27.60
N GLU A 933 -18.61 -7.07 28.13
CA GLU A 933 -19.34 -5.92 27.59
C GLU A 933 -18.54 -4.60 27.75
N PRO A 934 -18.55 -3.71 26.75
CA PRO A 934 -17.88 -2.41 26.82
C PRO A 934 -18.68 -1.40 27.64
N TYR A 935 -18.01 -0.75 28.57
CA TYR A 935 -18.50 0.36 29.39
C TYR A 935 -17.45 1.45 29.36
N LEU A 936 -17.79 2.62 28.83
CA LEU A 936 -16.90 3.77 28.74
C LEU A 936 -17.26 4.71 29.87
N GLU A 937 -16.32 4.99 30.75
CA GLU A 937 -16.52 5.90 31.88
C GLU A 937 -16.27 7.35 31.40
N PRO A 938 -17.30 8.21 31.31
CA PRO A 938 -17.14 9.56 30.79
C PRO A 938 -16.19 10.44 31.62
N SER A 939 -16.03 10.13 32.92
CA SER A 939 -15.07 10.85 33.76
C SER A 939 -13.60 10.59 33.40
N GLU A 940 -13.31 9.57 32.57
CA GLU A 940 -11.98 9.19 32.09
C GLU A 940 -11.71 9.68 30.65
N GLU A 941 -12.65 10.40 30.02
CA GLU A 941 -12.48 10.93 28.67
C GLU A 941 -11.29 11.91 28.59
N PRO A 942 -10.39 11.75 27.60
CA PRO A 942 -9.25 12.65 27.43
C PRO A 942 -9.70 14.08 27.11
N ARG A 943 -9.00 15.06 27.68
CA ARG A 943 -9.26 16.50 27.51
C ARG A 943 -8.09 17.20 26.81
N PRO A 944 -7.93 17.01 25.49
CA PRO A 944 -6.89 17.70 24.72
C PRO A 944 -7.10 19.21 24.75
N LEU A 945 -6.08 19.98 24.37
CA LEU A 945 -6.20 21.42 24.14
C LEU A 945 -7.32 21.72 23.14
N ALA A 946 -7.37 20.96 22.04
CA ALA A 946 -8.42 21.08 21.03
C ALA A 946 -8.74 19.73 20.37
N TRP A 947 -10.02 19.49 20.09
CA TRP A 947 -10.48 18.51 19.11
C TRP A 947 -10.74 19.20 17.77
N LEU A 948 -10.12 18.71 16.71
CA LEU A 948 -10.22 19.31 15.38
C LEU A 948 -11.29 18.61 14.53
N PRO A 949 -12.24 19.34 13.94
CA PRO A 949 -13.16 18.76 12.96
C PRO A 949 -12.39 18.12 11.80
N LYS A 950 -12.93 17.05 11.22
CA LYS A 950 -12.25 16.28 10.16
C LYS A 950 -11.82 17.12 8.95
N GLY A 951 -12.59 18.15 8.58
CA GLY A 951 -12.24 19.08 7.50
C GLY A 951 -11.18 20.12 7.86
N VAL A 952 -10.80 20.20 9.14
CA VAL A 952 -9.74 21.08 9.66
C VAL A 952 -8.46 20.27 9.84
N ASP A 953 -8.58 19.11 10.48
CA ASP A 953 -7.53 18.11 10.46
C ASP A 953 -8.09 16.69 10.61
N ASN A 954 -7.60 15.78 9.77
CA ASN A 954 -7.91 14.36 9.78
C ASN A 954 -6.68 13.49 10.04
N SER A 955 -5.49 14.10 10.20
CA SER A 955 -4.25 13.44 10.62
C SER A 955 -3.23 14.50 11.03
N GLY A 956 -2.96 14.61 12.34
CA GLY A 956 -2.15 15.67 12.92
C GLY A 956 -0.66 15.60 12.52
N GLY A 957 -0.01 16.75 12.39
CA GLY A 957 1.44 16.86 12.28
C GLY A 957 2.09 17.25 13.62
N GLY A 958 3.36 17.68 13.57
CA GLY A 958 4.09 18.19 14.72
C GLY A 958 3.67 19.61 15.13
N GLN A 959 4.19 20.05 16.27
CA GLN A 959 4.02 21.41 16.77
C GLN A 959 5.37 22.12 16.85
N GLY A 960 5.36 23.43 16.65
CA GLY A 960 6.54 24.29 16.76
C GLY A 960 6.23 25.56 17.52
N TRP A 961 7.25 26.21 18.07
CA TRP A 961 7.09 27.51 18.75
C TRP A 961 7.80 28.58 17.96
N VAL A 962 7.17 29.74 17.85
CA VAL A 962 7.81 30.91 17.26
C VAL A 962 8.84 31.42 18.24
N THR A 963 10.12 31.32 17.89
CA THR A 963 11.25 31.66 18.78
C THR A 963 11.77 33.08 18.61
N THR A 964 11.18 33.85 17.69
CA THR A 964 11.70 35.16 17.30
C THR A 964 10.60 36.09 16.79
N SER A 965 10.70 37.36 17.17
CA SER A 965 9.88 38.46 16.61
C SER A 965 10.16 38.76 15.13
N LYS A 966 11.22 38.20 14.53
CA LYS A 966 11.49 38.30 13.08
C LYS A 966 10.41 37.64 12.23
N TRP A 967 9.62 36.72 12.80
CA TRP A 967 8.53 36.02 12.12
C TRP A 967 7.16 36.64 12.43
N GLY A 968 7.11 37.97 12.55
CA GLY A 968 5.87 38.70 12.77
C GLY A 968 5.40 38.68 14.24
N PRO A 969 4.10 38.89 14.49
CA PRO A 969 3.59 39.25 15.83
C PRO A 969 3.38 38.07 16.77
N PHE A 970 3.89 36.88 16.44
CA PHE A 970 3.53 35.62 17.10
C PHE A 970 4.65 35.03 17.95
N GLU A 971 5.68 35.80 18.32
CA GLU A 971 6.77 35.33 19.19
C GLU A 971 6.23 34.69 20.48
N GLY A 972 6.71 33.48 20.81
CA GLY A 972 6.23 32.67 21.94
C GLY A 972 4.94 31.88 21.67
N GLU A 973 4.26 32.11 20.54
CA GLU A 973 3.08 31.35 20.18
C GLU A 973 3.40 29.97 19.60
N MET A 974 2.43 29.07 19.72
CA MET A 974 2.54 27.70 19.24
C MET A 974 1.87 27.57 17.88
N LEU A 975 2.51 26.82 17.00
CA LEU A 975 2.03 26.46 15.68
C LEU A 975 1.70 24.97 15.63
N HIS A 976 0.71 24.61 14.84
CA HIS A 976 0.33 23.23 14.57
C HIS A 976 0.38 22.97 13.06
N GLY A 977 1.14 21.95 12.66
CA GLY A 977 1.10 21.42 11.31
C GLY A 977 0.03 20.35 11.19
N SER A 978 -0.70 20.35 10.06
CA SER A 978 -1.59 19.26 9.67
C SER A 978 -0.96 18.45 8.55
N TYR A 979 -0.84 17.15 8.77
CA TYR A 979 -0.43 16.23 7.73
C TYR A 979 -1.59 15.92 6.76
N GLY A 980 -2.80 15.73 7.31
CA GLY A 980 -3.97 15.32 6.54
C GLY A 980 -4.49 16.41 5.60
N GLN A 981 -4.52 17.65 6.08
CA GLN A 981 -4.99 18.82 5.34
C GLN A 981 -3.87 19.69 4.77
N SER A 982 -2.60 19.30 4.93
CA SER A 982 -1.41 20.02 4.45
C SER A 982 -1.48 21.52 4.78
N SER A 983 -1.66 21.83 6.06
CA SER A 983 -2.01 23.18 6.52
C SER A 983 -1.21 23.57 7.75
N LEU A 984 -0.92 24.87 7.87
CA LEU A 984 -0.30 25.46 9.06
C LEU A 984 -1.34 26.25 9.85
N TYR A 985 -1.32 26.11 11.16
CA TYR A 985 -2.24 26.77 12.07
C TYR A 985 -1.51 27.49 13.20
N LEU A 986 -2.03 28.66 13.60
CA LEU A 986 -1.70 29.28 14.87
C LEU A 986 -2.60 28.66 15.95
N VAL A 987 -2.02 28.26 17.08
CA VAL A 987 -2.75 27.69 18.21
C VAL A 987 -3.05 28.78 19.24
N LEU A 988 -4.33 29.10 19.38
CA LEU A 988 -4.87 30.07 20.33
C LEU A 988 -5.17 29.35 21.65
N LYS A 989 -4.15 29.26 22.50
CA LYS A 989 -4.15 28.50 23.76
C LYS A 989 -4.62 29.34 24.95
N GLU A 990 -5.36 28.72 25.86
CA GLU A 990 -5.85 29.31 27.11
C GLU A 990 -5.75 28.29 28.25
N ARG A 991 -5.31 28.74 29.43
CA ARG A 991 -5.31 27.94 30.65
C ARG A 991 -6.36 28.47 31.63
N ILE A 992 -7.30 27.63 32.04
CA ILE A 992 -8.28 27.92 33.09
C ILE A 992 -8.12 26.87 34.20
N GLY A 993 -7.59 27.29 35.35
CA GLY A 993 -7.13 26.37 36.38
C GLY A 993 -6.07 25.41 35.82
N ASP A 994 -6.25 24.11 36.02
CA ASP A 994 -5.33 23.08 35.52
C ASP A 994 -5.61 22.67 34.06
N GLN A 995 -6.75 23.07 33.49
CA GLN A 995 -7.15 22.68 32.14
C GLN A 995 -6.55 23.62 31.08
N MET A 996 -5.82 23.04 30.14
CA MET A 996 -5.47 23.71 28.88
C MET A 996 -6.59 23.50 27.86
N GLN A 997 -7.03 24.57 27.22
CA GLN A 997 -8.03 24.52 26.15
C GLN A 997 -7.71 25.59 25.11
N GLY A 998 -8.44 25.59 24.00
CA GLY A 998 -8.24 26.59 22.96
C GLY A 998 -8.61 26.08 21.59
N GLY A 999 -8.00 26.66 20.57
CA GLY A 999 -8.29 26.31 19.20
C GLY A 999 -7.22 26.72 18.21
N VAL A 1000 -7.58 26.63 16.94
CA VAL A 1000 -6.68 26.91 15.83
C VAL A 1000 -7.29 27.88 14.84
N VAL A 1001 -6.44 28.74 14.28
CA VAL A 1001 -6.75 29.58 13.12
C VAL A 1001 -5.73 29.29 12.01
N LYS A 1002 -6.22 29.11 10.79
CA LYS A 1002 -5.41 28.66 9.65
C LYS A 1002 -4.62 29.81 9.04
N PHE A 1003 -3.34 29.57 8.74
CA PHE A 1003 -2.57 30.44 7.85
C PHE A 1003 -3.01 30.19 6.39
N PRO A 1004 -3.21 31.24 5.57
CA PRO A 1004 -3.67 31.11 4.19
C PRO A 1004 -2.54 30.68 3.24
N LEU A 1005 -1.86 29.58 3.56
CA LEU A 1005 -0.72 29.06 2.81
C LEU A 1005 -1.07 27.74 2.10
N ARG A 1006 -0.31 27.43 1.05
CA ARG A 1006 -0.39 26.15 0.32
C ARG A 1006 0.99 25.48 0.28
N PRO A 1007 1.34 24.71 1.32
CA PRO A 1007 2.60 23.96 1.36
C PRO A 1007 2.76 22.98 0.19
N THR A 1008 4.01 22.68 -0.17
CA THR A 1008 4.35 21.79 -1.30
C THR A 1008 3.93 20.34 -1.04
N SER A 1009 4.00 19.90 0.22
CA SER A 1009 3.55 18.58 0.69
C SER A 1009 2.80 18.74 2.01
N SER A 1010 2.63 17.65 2.76
CA SER A 1010 2.02 17.68 4.08
C SER A 1010 2.87 18.46 5.09
N VAL A 1011 2.27 18.96 6.18
CA VAL A 1011 2.98 19.71 7.22
C VAL A 1011 3.17 18.81 8.44
N MET A 1012 4.29 18.10 8.47
CA MET A 1012 4.62 17.13 9.52
C MET A 1012 5.61 17.66 10.55
N ARG A 1013 6.59 18.46 10.10
CA ARG A 1013 7.74 18.90 10.90
C ARG A 1013 7.89 20.41 10.76
N LEU A 1014 8.23 21.07 11.86
CA LEU A 1014 8.39 22.52 11.96
C LEU A 1014 9.69 22.82 12.70
N ARG A 1015 10.56 23.65 12.12
CA ARG A 1015 11.76 24.18 12.77
C ARG A 1015 11.98 25.64 12.37
N PHE A 1016 12.37 26.47 13.33
CA PHE A 1016 12.83 27.83 13.03
C PHE A 1016 14.33 27.81 12.78
N ASN A 1017 14.78 28.56 11.79
CA ASN A 1017 16.21 28.79 11.56
C ASN A 1017 16.65 30.01 12.38
N GLU A 1018 17.73 29.90 13.15
CA GLU A 1018 18.14 30.95 14.10
C GLU A 1018 18.73 32.18 13.39
N ARG A 1019 19.30 31.99 12.21
CA ARG A 1019 19.94 33.06 11.43
C ARG A 1019 18.90 33.98 10.79
N ASP A 1020 18.05 33.43 9.92
CA ASP A 1020 17.06 34.23 9.18
C ASP A 1020 15.76 34.46 9.97
N GLY A 1021 15.54 33.69 11.04
CA GLY A 1021 14.36 33.77 11.89
C GLY A 1021 13.08 33.29 11.21
N GLN A 1022 13.17 32.56 10.11
CA GLN A 1022 12.02 32.06 9.36
C GLN A 1022 11.65 30.63 9.77
N LEU A 1023 10.38 30.29 9.56
CA LEU A 1023 9.86 28.94 9.80
C LEU A 1023 10.13 28.08 8.57
N TYR A 1024 10.67 26.88 8.80
CA TYR A 1024 10.76 25.83 7.80
C TYR A 1024 9.80 24.70 8.14
N ILE A 1025 9.16 24.16 7.11
CA ILE A 1025 8.21 23.06 7.23
C ILE A 1025 8.55 21.96 6.24
N SER A 1026 8.29 20.71 6.65
CA SER A 1026 8.45 19.56 5.77
C SER A 1026 7.40 18.49 6.04
N GLY A 1027 7.27 17.58 5.08
CA GLY A 1027 6.47 16.38 5.21
C GLY A 1027 6.49 15.54 3.96
N LEU A 1028 5.66 14.51 3.96
CA LEU A 1028 5.52 13.54 2.88
C LEU A 1028 4.05 13.23 2.56
N LYS A 1029 3.80 12.60 1.41
CA LYS A 1029 2.49 12.06 1.05
C LYS A 1029 2.42 10.57 1.37
N GLY A 1030 1.49 10.21 2.24
CA GLY A 1030 1.06 8.84 2.50
C GLY A 1030 -0.46 8.74 2.48
N TRP A 1031 -1.04 7.93 3.36
CA TRP A 1031 -2.51 7.77 3.43
C TRP A 1031 -3.20 9.00 3.98
N GLN A 1032 -4.43 9.24 3.52
CA GLN A 1032 -5.36 10.25 4.05
C GLN A 1032 -4.77 11.69 4.11
N SER A 1033 -3.81 12.00 3.24
CA SER A 1033 -3.28 13.35 3.05
C SER A 1033 -3.72 13.94 1.71
N ASN A 1034 -4.00 15.25 1.70
CA ASN A 1034 -4.24 16.03 0.49
C ASN A 1034 -2.96 16.63 -0.12
N ALA A 1035 -1.77 16.20 0.32
CA ALA A 1035 -0.49 16.74 -0.14
C ALA A 1035 -0.36 16.70 -1.68
N GLY A 1036 0.16 17.80 -2.24
CA GLY A 1036 0.37 17.95 -3.68
C GLY A 1036 1.55 17.14 -4.22
N ARG A 1037 2.60 16.93 -3.42
CA ARG A 1037 3.81 16.15 -3.77
C ARG A 1037 4.17 15.12 -2.70
N ASP A 1038 4.91 14.09 -3.11
CA ASP A 1038 5.33 12.97 -2.24
C ASP A 1038 6.26 13.38 -1.10
N GLY A 1039 7.03 14.46 -1.28
CA GLY A 1039 7.83 15.10 -0.23
C GLY A 1039 7.96 16.59 -0.50
N GLY A 1040 8.12 17.38 0.56
CA GLY A 1040 8.30 18.83 0.46
C GLY A 1040 9.17 19.38 1.57
N PHE A 1041 9.88 20.47 1.26
CA PHE A 1041 10.64 21.28 2.21
C PHE A 1041 10.49 22.74 1.83
N ASP A 1042 9.79 23.50 2.67
CA ASP A 1042 9.37 24.86 2.37
C ASP A 1042 9.80 25.82 3.49
N ARG A 1043 10.13 27.07 3.13
CA ARG A 1043 10.32 28.18 4.07
C ARG A 1043 9.09 29.06 4.04
N VAL A 1044 8.40 29.13 5.17
CA VAL A 1044 7.34 30.11 5.42
C VAL A 1044 7.99 31.42 5.85
N ARG A 1045 8.11 32.35 4.91
CA ARG A 1045 8.80 33.62 5.10
C ARG A 1045 7.82 34.74 5.45
N TYR A 1046 8.10 35.44 6.54
CA TYR A 1046 7.42 36.69 6.87
C TYR A 1046 7.98 37.83 6.00
N THR A 1047 7.09 38.62 5.38
CA THR A 1047 7.47 39.67 4.42
C THR A 1047 7.65 41.05 5.05
N GLY A 1048 7.42 41.18 6.36
CA GLY A 1048 7.38 42.47 7.07
C GLY A 1048 6.04 43.21 6.95
N LYS A 1049 5.06 42.66 6.23
CA LYS A 1049 3.74 43.29 6.06
C LYS A 1049 2.84 43.05 7.28
N PRO A 1050 1.91 43.96 7.59
CA PRO A 1050 1.00 43.78 8.73
C PRO A 1050 0.18 42.49 8.59
N VAL A 1051 0.23 41.64 9.61
CA VAL A 1051 -0.61 40.44 9.68
C VAL A 1051 -1.98 40.85 10.21
N ALA A 1052 -3.07 40.50 9.52
CA ALA A 1052 -4.44 40.69 9.98
C ALA A 1052 -5.12 39.34 10.26
N MET A 1053 -5.06 38.92 11.52
CA MET A 1053 -5.48 37.59 11.98
C MET A 1053 -5.86 37.62 13.47
N PRO A 1054 -6.77 36.74 13.93
CA PRO A 1054 -6.88 36.41 15.35
C PRO A 1054 -5.53 36.02 15.98
N SER A 1055 -5.27 36.51 17.19
CA SER A 1055 -4.05 36.28 17.98
C SER A 1055 -4.34 35.82 19.41
N GLY A 1056 -5.60 35.89 19.85
CA GLY A 1056 -6.01 35.38 21.15
C GLY A 1056 -7.47 34.95 21.13
N LEU A 1057 -7.77 33.93 21.94
CA LEU A 1057 -9.09 33.39 22.19
C LEU A 1057 -9.18 33.10 23.69
N ASN A 1058 -10.15 33.70 24.37
CA ASN A 1058 -10.42 33.47 25.77
C ASN A 1058 -11.89 33.18 26.01
N VAL A 1059 -12.19 32.17 26.83
CA VAL A 1059 -13.55 31.88 27.27
C VAL A 1059 -13.91 32.80 28.43
N THR A 1060 -15.11 33.36 28.40
CA THR A 1060 -15.67 34.15 29.50
C THR A 1060 -16.95 33.50 30.01
N SER A 1061 -17.42 33.93 31.19
CA SER A 1061 -18.69 33.45 31.76
C SER A 1061 -19.91 33.75 30.89
N ARG A 1062 -19.80 34.68 29.92
CA ARG A 1062 -20.89 35.11 29.02
C ARG A 1062 -20.65 34.81 27.54
N GLY A 1063 -19.52 34.23 27.17
CA GLY A 1063 -19.18 33.93 25.78
C GLY A 1063 -17.68 33.90 25.52
N LEU A 1064 -17.20 34.65 24.52
CA LEU A 1064 -15.82 34.61 24.04
C LEU A 1064 -15.20 36.00 23.98
N ARG A 1065 -13.88 36.10 24.22
CA ARG A 1065 -13.07 37.28 23.97
C ARG A 1065 -12.02 36.95 22.92
N LEU A 1066 -11.95 37.75 21.86
CA LEU A 1066 -11.04 37.56 20.74
C LEU A 1066 -10.07 38.74 20.67
N LYS A 1067 -8.77 38.46 20.51
CA LYS A 1067 -7.76 39.49 20.27
C LYS A 1067 -7.23 39.39 18.85
N PHE A 1068 -7.03 40.51 18.19
CA PHE A 1068 -6.53 40.59 16.82
C PHE A 1068 -5.18 41.30 16.75
N THR A 1069 -4.41 40.96 15.73
CA THR A 1069 -3.08 41.52 15.46
C THR A 1069 -3.13 42.99 15.01
N GLN A 1070 -4.24 43.44 14.42
CA GLN A 1070 -4.44 44.81 13.92
C GLN A 1070 -5.67 45.48 14.55
N PRO A 1071 -5.68 46.82 14.65
CA PRO A 1071 -6.87 47.57 14.99
C PRO A 1071 -8.02 47.29 14.02
N LEU A 1072 -9.23 47.10 14.56
CA LEU A 1072 -10.42 46.71 13.82
C LEU A 1072 -11.30 47.91 13.45
N ASP A 1073 -11.98 47.80 12.31
CA ASP A 1073 -13.04 48.71 11.91
C ASP A 1073 -14.22 48.59 12.89
N ARG A 1074 -14.60 49.72 13.50
CA ARG A 1074 -15.57 49.75 14.60
C ARG A 1074 -16.97 49.25 14.18
N PRO A 1075 -17.54 49.64 13.02
CA PRO A 1075 -18.79 49.09 12.52
C PRO A 1075 -18.80 47.56 12.42
N THR A 1076 -17.84 46.95 11.72
CA THR A 1076 -17.80 45.49 11.56
C THR A 1076 -17.52 44.77 12.88
N ALA A 1077 -16.62 45.30 13.72
CA ALA A 1077 -16.28 44.69 15.01
C ALA A 1077 -17.40 44.73 16.07
N ASN A 1078 -18.33 45.67 15.98
CA ASN A 1078 -19.50 45.75 16.87
C ASN A 1078 -20.76 45.12 16.25
N ASP A 1079 -20.67 44.55 15.05
CA ASP A 1079 -21.77 43.85 14.41
C ASP A 1079 -21.74 42.37 14.77
N ALA A 1080 -22.74 41.90 15.52
CA ALA A 1080 -22.88 40.49 15.85
C ALA A 1080 -23.03 39.60 14.59
N GLY A 1081 -23.57 40.15 13.48
CA GLY A 1081 -23.70 39.45 12.20
C GLY A 1081 -22.37 39.17 11.49
N SER A 1082 -21.29 39.84 11.90
CA SER A 1082 -19.93 39.58 11.43
C SER A 1082 -19.32 38.29 12.04
N PHE A 1083 -20.06 37.63 12.93
CA PHE A 1083 -19.68 36.40 13.59
C PHE A 1083 -20.78 35.35 13.50
N SER A 1084 -20.40 34.08 13.34
CA SER A 1084 -21.35 32.97 13.49
C SER A 1084 -20.68 31.83 14.25
N LEU A 1085 -21.37 31.24 15.21
CA LEU A 1085 -20.82 30.18 16.04
C LEU A 1085 -21.72 28.95 16.00
N ARG A 1086 -21.11 27.78 15.86
CA ARG A 1086 -21.77 26.48 16.01
C ARG A 1086 -20.90 25.52 16.81
N GLY A 1087 -21.50 24.55 17.48
CA GLY A 1087 -20.78 23.53 18.23
C GLY A 1087 -21.37 22.14 18.12
N SER A 1088 -20.55 21.15 18.41
CA SER A 1088 -20.91 19.73 18.42
C SER A 1088 -20.17 18.99 19.53
N ASP A 1089 -20.81 17.95 20.03
CA ASP A 1089 -20.23 17.01 20.98
C ASP A 1089 -19.77 15.73 20.30
N LEU A 1090 -18.72 15.16 20.88
CA LEU A 1090 -18.13 13.89 20.49
C LEU A 1090 -18.52 12.80 21.48
N LEU A 1091 -18.32 11.56 21.08
CA LEU A 1091 -18.39 10.40 21.95
C LEU A 1091 -17.04 9.69 21.91
N TRP A 1092 -16.32 9.69 23.03
CA TRP A 1092 -15.13 8.86 23.22
C TRP A 1092 -15.50 7.38 23.30
N ASN A 1093 -15.07 6.59 22.32
CA ASN A 1093 -15.33 5.16 22.24
C ASN A 1093 -14.29 4.45 21.36
N GLN A 1094 -14.36 3.11 21.31
CA GLN A 1094 -13.45 2.26 20.52
C GLN A 1094 -13.72 2.23 19.01
N GLU A 1095 -14.82 2.83 18.55
CA GLU A 1095 -15.16 2.85 17.12
C GLU A 1095 -14.15 3.70 16.35
N TYR A 1096 -14.11 3.53 15.03
CA TYR A 1096 -13.24 4.38 14.21
C TYR A 1096 -13.80 5.80 14.16
N GLY A 1097 -13.21 6.69 14.96
CA GLY A 1097 -13.71 8.05 15.12
C GLY A 1097 -15.12 8.06 15.71
N THR A 1098 -15.81 9.19 15.62
CA THR A 1098 -17.17 9.29 16.14
C THR A 1098 -18.09 10.13 15.26
N LYS A 1099 -19.40 10.02 15.51
CA LYS A 1099 -20.39 10.93 14.94
C LYS A 1099 -20.37 12.25 15.71
N GLU A 1100 -20.82 13.28 15.04
CA GLU A 1100 -20.97 14.62 15.61
C GLU A 1100 -22.38 14.74 16.19
N TYR A 1101 -22.50 15.05 17.48
CA TYR A 1101 -23.76 15.11 18.21
C TYR A 1101 -24.17 16.54 18.52
N LEU A 1102 -25.48 16.78 18.59
CA LEU A 1102 -26.00 18.05 19.07
C LEU A 1102 -25.63 18.26 20.54
N LEU A 1103 -25.39 19.51 20.92
CA LEU A 1103 -25.05 19.90 22.29
C LEU A 1103 -26.22 19.65 23.25
N GLY A 1104 -25.90 19.55 24.55
CA GLY A 1104 -26.88 19.34 25.62
C GLY A 1104 -27.39 17.90 25.75
N GLN A 1105 -26.74 16.94 25.08
CA GLN A 1105 -27.18 15.54 24.99
C GLN A 1105 -26.19 14.54 25.63
N ARG A 1106 -25.15 15.02 26.32
CA ARG A 1106 -24.08 14.16 26.89
C ARG A 1106 -24.59 13.16 27.93
N GLU A 1107 -25.65 13.51 28.67
CA GLU A 1107 -26.27 12.64 29.68
C GLU A 1107 -27.29 11.66 29.09
N LEU A 1108 -27.68 11.83 27.82
CA LEU A 1108 -28.65 10.94 27.19
C LEU A 1108 -27.99 9.61 26.79
N PRO A 1109 -28.75 8.49 26.83
CA PRO A 1109 -28.34 7.24 26.21
C PRO A 1109 -27.91 7.44 24.76
N VAL A 1110 -26.83 6.77 24.32
CA VAL A 1110 -26.23 6.99 22.99
C VAL A 1110 -27.23 6.80 21.84
N ASN A 1111 -28.17 5.86 21.98
CA ASN A 1111 -29.24 5.59 21.02
C ASN A 1111 -30.31 6.69 20.93
N GLU A 1112 -30.37 7.60 21.90
CA GLU A 1112 -31.30 8.74 21.93
C GLU A 1112 -30.65 10.04 21.46
N ARG A 1113 -29.32 10.09 21.36
CA ARG A 1113 -28.58 11.27 20.90
C ARG A 1113 -28.80 11.51 19.42
N LYS A 1114 -29.06 12.77 19.06
CA LYS A 1114 -29.21 13.24 17.69
C LYS A 1114 -27.87 13.76 17.17
N THR A 1115 -27.58 13.46 15.91
CA THR A 1115 -26.35 13.91 15.23
C THR A 1115 -26.52 15.30 14.65
N GLY A 1116 -25.46 16.10 14.63
CA GLY A 1116 -25.42 17.41 13.99
C GLY A 1116 -24.60 18.44 14.76
N TRP A 1117 -24.73 19.70 14.35
CA TRP A 1117 -24.14 20.87 14.98
C TRP A 1117 -25.24 21.79 15.50
N SER A 1118 -25.13 22.22 16.76
CA SER A 1118 -25.99 23.22 17.37
C SER A 1118 -25.48 24.62 17.01
N ALA A 1119 -26.35 25.49 16.53
CA ALA A 1119 -26.02 26.91 16.33
C ALA A 1119 -26.09 27.65 17.68
N PHE A 1120 -25.15 28.56 17.89
CA PHE A 1120 -25.20 29.53 18.99
C PHE A 1120 -25.63 30.88 18.46
N LYS A 1121 -26.46 31.59 19.24
CA LYS A 1121 -26.83 32.96 18.93
C LYS A 1121 -25.87 33.92 19.61
N ILE A 1122 -25.17 34.71 18.82
CA ILE A 1122 -24.33 35.81 19.30
C ILE A 1122 -25.24 37.03 19.40
N SER A 1123 -25.53 37.47 20.63
CA SER A 1123 -26.47 38.58 20.88
C SER A 1123 -25.79 39.94 20.92
N LYS A 1124 -24.49 39.98 21.20
CA LYS A 1124 -23.69 41.22 21.21
C LYS A 1124 -22.26 40.94 20.79
N ALA A 1125 -21.69 41.82 19.96
CA ALA A 1125 -20.26 41.96 19.73
C ALA A 1125 -19.83 43.36 20.17
N GLU A 1126 -18.76 43.48 20.95
CA GLU A 1126 -18.30 44.76 21.50
C GLU A 1126 -16.79 44.93 21.36
N LEU A 1127 -16.39 45.90 20.53
CA LEU A 1127 -15.00 46.30 20.38
C LEU A 1127 -14.55 47.03 21.65
N GLN A 1128 -13.49 46.53 22.27
CA GLN A 1128 -12.91 47.06 23.50
C GLN A 1128 -12.08 48.34 23.22
N PRO A 1129 -11.75 49.12 24.27
CA PRO A 1129 -11.02 50.39 24.10
C PRO A 1129 -9.64 50.29 23.45
N ASP A 1130 -9.02 49.10 23.47
CA ASP A 1130 -7.74 48.85 22.78
C ASP A 1130 -7.87 48.81 21.25
N GLY A 1131 -9.10 48.77 20.72
CA GLY A 1131 -9.38 48.71 19.29
C GLY A 1131 -9.00 47.38 18.62
N GLN A 1132 -8.54 46.39 19.38
CA GLN A 1132 -8.03 45.10 18.87
C GLN A 1132 -8.72 43.89 19.52
N THR A 1133 -9.49 44.10 20.58
CA THR A 1133 -10.18 43.04 21.29
C THR A 1133 -11.69 43.15 21.09
N VAL A 1134 -12.35 42.04 20.77
CA VAL A 1134 -13.82 41.95 20.66
C VAL A 1134 -14.35 41.00 21.72
N GLU A 1135 -15.32 41.47 22.51
CA GLU A 1135 -16.07 40.64 23.44
C GLU A 1135 -17.39 40.20 22.79
N LEU A 1136 -17.62 38.89 22.72
CA LEU A 1136 -18.83 38.27 22.20
C LEU A 1136 -19.69 37.77 23.37
N THR A 1137 -20.93 38.23 23.43
CA THR A 1137 -21.96 37.68 24.33
C THR A 1137 -22.76 36.62 23.57
N ILE A 1138 -22.84 35.43 24.14
CA ILE A 1138 -23.45 34.26 23.51
C ILE A 1138 -24.62 33.80 24.36
N ASP A 1139 -25.80 33.70 23.74
CA ASP A 1139 -27.00 33.19 24.41
C ASP A 1139 -26.86 31.68 24.64
N ASP A 1140 -27.35 31.19 25.79
CA ASP A 1140 -27.29 29.79 26.20
C ASP A 1140 -25.87 29.17 26.11
N TRP A 1141 -24.87 29.97 26.50
CA TRP A 1141 -23.46 29.59 26.43
C TRP A 1141 -23.17 28.33 27.24
N GLN A 1142 -22.52 27.35 26.59
CA GLN A 1142 -22.21 26.06 27.18
C GLN A 1142 -20.96 25.44 26.57
N ARG A 1143 -20.45 24.40 27.22
CA ARG A 1143 -19.26 23.65 26.82
C ARG A 1143 -19.52 22.82 25.56
N ALA A 1144 -18.47 22.60 24.77
CA ALA A 1144 -18.55 21.81 23.54
C ALA A 1144 -17.18 21.20 23.22
N HIS A 1145 -17.18 19.96 22.70
CA HIS A 1145 -15.96 19.32 22.24
C HIS A 1145 -15.38 20.01 21.00
N MET A 1146 -16.23 20.43 20.08
CA MET A 1146 -15.82 21.17 18.89
C MET A 1146 -16.71 22.39 18.69
N LEU A 1147 -16.10 23.53 18.42
CA LEU A 1147 -16.74 24.78 18.09
C LEU A 1147 -16.11 25.36 16.82
N GLU A 1148 -16.94 25.89 15.93
CA GLU A 1148 -16.51 26.62 14.73
C GLU A 1148 -17.05 28.04 14.81
N LEU A 1149 -16.14 29.00 14.97
CA LEU A 1149 -16.44 30.43 14.93
C LEU A 1149 -16.00 30.99 13.57
N ASN A 1150 -16.95 31.41 12.75
CA ASN A 1150 -16.67 32.15 11.52
C ASN A 1150 -16.59 33.65 11.83
N ILE A 1151 -15.64 34.33 11.18
CA ILE A 1151 -15.34 35.76 11.36
C ILE A 1151 -15.29 36.41 9.97
N ASP A 1152 -16.00 37.52 9.77
CA ASP A 1152 -15.89 38.41 8.61
C ASP A 1152 -15.77 39.86 9.08
N LEU A 1153 -14.52 40.32 9.29
CA LEU A 1153 -14.22 41.64 9.82
C LEU A 1153 -13.34 42.45 8.86
N LYS A 1154 -13.17 43.73 9.16
CA LYS A 1154 -12.19 44.61 8.52
C LYS A 1154 -11.25 45.23 9.55
N THR A 1155 -10.00 45.46 9.17
CA THR A 1155 -9.10 46.34 9.92
C THR A 1155 -9.44 47.81 9.67
N VAL A 1156 -8.92 48.73 10.49
CA VAL A 1156 -9.03 50.18 10.25
C VAL A 1156 -8.46 50.59 8.88
N GLN A 1157 -7.45 49.85 8.40
CA GLN A 1157 -6.81 50.04 7.09
C GLN A 1157 -7.57 49.37 5.94
N GLY A 1158 -8.71 48.73 6.21
CA GLY A 1158 -9.58 48.13 5.19
C GLY A 1158 -9.22 46.70 4.78
N GLN A 1159 -8.23 46.05 5.42
CA GLN A 1159 -7.89 44.66 5.15
C GLN A 1159 -8.98 43.73 5.69
N LEU A 1160 -9.41 42.76 4.87
CA LEU A 1160 -10.44 41.79 5.26
C LEU A 1160 -9.83 40.70 6.16
N ILE A 1161 -10.53 40.38 7.25
CA ILE A 1161 -10.25 39.21 8.10
C ILE A 1161 -11.43 38.25 7.94
N ARG A 1162 -11.30 37.34 6.98
CA ARG A 1162 -12.26 36.27 6.71
C ARG A 1162 -11.67 34.93 7.07
N THR A 1163 -12.00 34.42 8.24
CA THR A 1163 -11.37 33.22 8.77
C THR A 1163 -12.29 32.44 9.70
N LYS A 1164 -11.80 31.29 10.15
CA LYS A 1164 -12.46 30.42 11.11
C LYS A 1164 -11.54 30.11 12.26
N ILE A 1165 -12.10 30.09 13.47
CA ILE A 1165 -11.45 29.55 14.65
C ILE A 1165 -12.16 28.25 15.02
N ASN A 1166 -11.42 27.14 15.01
CA ASN A 1166 -11.92 25.84 15.46
C ASN A 1166 -11.36 25.55 16.84
N HIS A 1167 -12.22 25.42 17.85
CA HIS A 1167 -11.79 25.38 19.24
C HIS A 1167 -12.61 24.41 20.11
N THR A 1168 -12.11 24.14 21.30
CA THR A 1168 -12.73 23.30 22.32
C THR A 1168 -12.89 24.09 23.61
N VAL A 1169 -14.03 23.89 24.29
CA VAL A 1169 -14.31 24.51 25.60
C VAL A 1169 -14.64 23.40 26.60
N HIS A 1170 -13.67 23.10 27.47
CA HIS A 1170 -13.80 22.13 28.56
C HIS A 1170 -14.34 22.79 29.83
N VAL A 1171 -13.94 24.04 30.08
CA VAL A 1171 -14.27 24.82 31.27
C VAL A 1171 -14.70 26.23 30.86
N ILE A 1172 -15.72 26.74 31.55
CA ILE A 1172 -16.17 28.14 31.49
C ILE A 1172 -15.87 28.75 32.86
N PRO A 1173 -15.20 29.91 32.95
CA PRO A 1173 -14.74 30.51 34.20
C PRO A 1173 -15.85 31.15 35.03
#